data_AF-A0A0W8BZA3-F1
#
_entry.id   AF-A0A0W8BZA3-F1
#
_cell.length_a   1.000
_cell.length_b   1.000
_cell.length_c   1.000
_cell.angle_alpha   90.00
_cell.angle_beta   90.00
_cell.angle_gamma   90.00
#
_symmetry.space_group_name_H-M   'P 1'
#
loop_
_entity.id
_entity.type
_entity.pdbx_description
1 polymer ?
#
loop_
_entity_poly.entity_id
_entity_poly.type
_entity_poly.pdbx_seq_one_letter_code
_entity_poly.pdbx_strand_id
1 'polypeptide(L)'
;MEAADSSSGYDSELTDVLEYDDIGRSEDLLTTFTPDDEDMHSATRPADHSTPTTTGARNETPQPTTDPSTVVTRRESDGYRLETQCTNRSSDVDMHSARGSIEEDINIDEHCVYSTKNVGADITVRVEHNISGDGHNSDSSLDYGSDSDHESNVCADIVGLAEESTYTSIGYFDTEEEAEKNLHRLNEFVYTYKTRYISTFRVGKEYLCRSHQDCTHSIKLIAHQAGELGTRFQVLQKGLHTGAIVNLKTRGISPVMKPEIDSLLKLGMSAGRVRNMMMFKYLRDPSMLALIPETKKMENRKAHLKKQAGEGWEISKFVTMRSWTCSRLCQNREEFFRVDETNAAEMNAMIVLDEFEHSVVVNGISMPCVGMVVTSRALFQNIRRAVRDQDGTVVLSTDGTYRIHFGGWTLVDCGGISIETTGPSYVQRFRPWLYMFVRTESTQAYERMFCALVKYTKMFFDVDVDIRSASIDHSDAIASALEIVWPNVEILTCYEHLLRQCRKQTRLEKRKGYIKDVAMPHIRLLHISRSLKQFRALSQRVISSWKGDGEYELASWFQNVYLTPRWERWSVNSSSIPGFLPTQQPIESHHRVIKVIVTDYKKAPTITVLNSVLPRVLLYDSTNLAVDQHRHFAEGPLNGAAVMKAKDKLILPSNHRITRTKSRGRTRIFFNSENTMVLPVSTSNLAAVKVTAERTKVFKQSLSGNLGQVESITEAEVTFLSLQQVIVDDQQIDKMNPLILRAKWSCEDIQAVRNALRCTCKSYMHTGWVCAHTIASLHLLEKLKIGLAMASVPMRGLPGRPRALVGALQRESDMYDVDRLIELFKTNPGRPLKWPVVQEFDVSDENKTFKEHRVGQVAGCRLSETEGVYIWSVTFIHGDSLEYQVEELAHAVRRAYALGTQ
;
A
#
# COMPACT_ATOMS: atom_id res chain seq x y z
N MET A 1 -53.04 36.70 -17.20
CA MET A 1 -53.50 36.39 -18.57
C MET A 1 -52.76 35.12 -18.98
N GLU A 2 -53.42 33.99 -18.73
CA GLU A 2 -53.96 33.05 -19.77
C GLU A 2 -52.83 32.14 -20.29
N ALA A 3 -52.67 30.90 -19.82
CA ALA A 3 -53.51 29.69 -19.87
C ALA A 3 -53.47 28.95 -21.22
N ALA A 4 -53.38 27.61 -21.09
CA ALA A 4 -53.64 26.54 -22.06
C ALA A 4 -52.49 26.14 -23.03
N ASP A 5 -52.34 24.88 -23.46
CA ASP A 5 -52.67 23.53 -22.96
C ASP A 5 -52.09 22.52 -23.99
N SER A 6 -51.95 21.24 -23.61
CA SER A 6 -51.89 20.03 -24.47
C SER A 6 -50.64 19.74 -25.34
N SER A 7 -50.22 18.51 -25.66
CA SER A 7 -50.41 17.13 -25.16
C SER A 7 -49.56 16.17 -26.05
N SER A 8 -49.39 14.92 -25.61
CA SER A 8 -48.85 13.72 -26.30
C SER A 8 -47.31 13.52 -26.27
N GLY A 9 -46.74 12.36 -25.93
CA GLY A 9 -47.27 11.05 -25.52
C GLY A 9 -46.16 9.98 -25.59
N TYR A 10 -46.22 8.99 -24.69
CA TYR A 10 -45.63 7.64 -24.70
C TYR A 10 -44.17 7.37 -24.27
N ASP A 11 -44.09 6.71 -23.08
CA ASP A 11 -43.41 5.47 -22.67
C ASP A 11 -41.95 5.24 -23.09
N SER A 12 -40.96 5.22 -22.19
CA SER A 12 -40.73 4.37 -21.00
C SER A 12 -40.35 2.91 -21.34
N GLU A 13 -39.03 2.65 -21.30
CA GLU A 13 -38.33 1.50 -20.69
C GLU A 13 -37.02 1.21 -21.45
N LEU A 14 -35.88 1.62 -20.89
CA LEU A 14 -34.90 0.66 -20.35
C LEU A 14 -33.77 1.42 -19.64
N THR A 15 -33.60 1.03 -18.39
CA THR A 15 -32.55 1.38 -17.43
C THR A 15 -31.16 0.94 -17.89
N ASP A 16 -30.17 1.84 -17.76
CA ASP A 16 -28.80 1.45 -17.41
C ASP A 16 -28.23 2.45 -16.40
N VAL A 17 -27.77 1.87 -15.29
CA VAL A 17 -27.39 2.51 -14.03
C VAL A 17 -25.94 2.99 -14.10
N LEU A 18 -25.74 4.31 -14.05
CA LEU A 18 -24.46 4.94 -13.74
C LEU A 18 -24.64 5.77 -12.47
N GLU A 19 -24.20 5.24 -11.33
CA GLU A 19 -24.09 5.99 -10.07
C GLU A 19 -22.83 6.87 -10.12
N TYR A 20 -23.04 8.18 -10.27
CA TYR A 20 -22.13 9.24 -9.86
C TYR A 20 -22.95 10.33 -9.14
N ASP A 21 -22.26 10.97 -8.21
CA ASP A 21 -22.52 12.26 -7.55
C ASP A 21 -23.29 12.25 -6.22
N ASP A 22 -22.57 12.69 -5.19
CA ASP A 22 -23.11 13.46 -4.07
C ASP A 22 -22.18 14.68 -3.87
N ILE A 23 -22.46 15.75 -4.63
CA ILE A 23 -22.01 17.12 -4.34
C ILE A 23 -23.28 17.90 -3.98
N GLY A 24 -23.58 17.96 -2.69
CA GLY A 24 -24.67 18.78 -2.16
C GLY A 24 -24.26 20.25 -2.04
N ARG A 25 -24.78 21.08 -2.95
CA ARG A 25 -24.91 22.53 -2.77
C ARG A 25 -25.86 22.82 -1.59
N SER A 26 -25.54 23.83 -0.78
CA SER A 26 -26.52 24.50 0.07
C SER A 26 -26.35 26.01 -0.11
N GLU A 27 -27.40 26.66 -0.61
CA GLU A 27 -27.55 28.12 -0.68
C GLU A 27 -28.06 28.68 0.65
N ASP A 28 -27.51 29.85 0.98
CA ASP A 28 -28.07 31.02 1.68
C ASP A 28 -28.83 30.91 3.01
N LEU A 29 -28.22 31.50 4.04
CA LEU A 29 -28.88 32.50 4.89
C LEU A 29 -27.94 33.68 5.13
N LEU A 30 -28.27 34.82 4.52
CA LEU A 30 -27.66 36.13 4.76
C LEU A 30 -27.85 36.58 6.21
N THR A 31 -26.77 36.96 6.88
CA THR A 31 -26.81 38.07 7.86
C THR A 31 -25.59 38.97 7.66
N THR A 32 -25.91 40.22 7.36
CA THR A 32 -25.01 41.36 7.13
C THR A 32 -24.34 41.81 8.43
N PHE A 33 -23.01 41.86 8.48
CA PHE A 33 -22.29 42.81 9.33
C PHE A 33 -21.02 43.28 8.62
N THR A 34 -20.95 44.59 8.38
CA THR A 34 -19.82 45.34 7.85
C THR A 34 -18.74 45.56 8.91
N PRO A 35 -17.50 45.86 8.48
CA PRO A 35 -16.32 45.99 9.35
C PRO A 35 -16.14 47.43 9.81
N ASP A 36 -15.74 47.63 11.07
CA ASP A 36 -15.18 48.90 11.53
C ASP A 36 -13.78 48.69 12.11
N ASP A 37 -12.88 49.54 11.60
CA ASP A 37 -11.52 49.80 12.01
C ASP A 37 -11.45 50.33 13.46
N GLU A 38 -10.31 50.16 14.14
CA GLU A 38 -9.45 51.28 14.53
C GLU A 38 -8.21 50.82 15.35
N ASP A 39 -7.07 51.35 14.92
CA ASP A 39 -5.82 51.46 15.65
C ASP A 39 -5.97 52.29 16.93
N MET A 40 -5.30 51.94 18.03
CA MET A 40 -4.64 52.97 18.83
C MET A 40 -3.49 52.48 19.72
N HIS A 41 -2.43 53.30 19.70
CA HIS A 41 -1.14 53.14 20.34
C HIS A 41 -1.12 53.49 21.85
N SER A 42 -0.18 52.82 22.53
CA SER A 42 0.83 53.38 23.48
C SER A 42 0.56 53.52 25.00
N ALA A 43 1.55 52.96 25.72
CA ALA A 43 2.29 53.48 26.87
C ALA A 43 1.60 53.59 28.25
N THR A 44 2.07 52.81 29.22
CA THR A 44 2.98 53.29 30.30
C THR A 44 3.37 52.16 31.29
N ARG A 45 4.67 52.09 31.61
CA ARG A 45 5.28 51.63 32.90
C ARG A 45 5.76 52.92 33.62
N PRO A 46 6.22 52.96 34.91
CA PRO A 46 6.76 51.88 35.75
C PRO A 46 6.43 51.99 37.28
N ALA A 47 7.10 51.12 38.06
CA ALA A 47 7.74 51.39 39.37
C ALA A 47 7.09 50.82 40.67
N ASP A 48 7.81 49.84 41.26
CA ASP A 48 8.46 49.88 42.59
C ASP A 48 8.18 48.81 43.67
N HIS A 49 9.30 48.18 44.06
CA HIS A 49 9.78 47.70 45.38
C HIS A 49 8.88 46.76 46.21
N SER A 50 9.35 45.59 46.68
CA SER A 50 10.47 45.43 47.63
C SER A 50 10.74 43.95 47.99
N THR A 51 12.01 43.63 48.28
CA THR A 51 12.58 42.42 48.91
C THR A 51 12.36 42.41 50.44
N PRO A 52 12.50 41.27 51.17
CA PRO A 52 13.78 40.82 51.78
C PRO A 52 13.99 39.27 51.80
N THR A 53 15.18 38.70 51.54
CA THR A 53 16.38 38.44 52.40
C THR A 53 16.40 37.07 53.13
N THR A 54 17.22 36.17 52.57
CA THR A 54 18.26 35.24 53.13
C THR A 54 18.26 34.73 54.58
N THR A 55 18.47 33.42 54.76
CA THR A 55 19.36 32.74 55.77
C THR A 55 19.51 31.26 55.37
N GLY A 56 20.69 30.75 54.96
CA GLY A 56 21.65 29.93 55.75
C GLY A 56 21.28 28.43 55.78
N ALA A 57 22.12 27.38 55.76
CA ALA A 57 23.54 27.12 55.47
C ALA A 57 23.78 25.60 55.71
N ARG A 58 24.53 24.92 54.81
CA ARG A 58 25.54 23.84 55.06
C ARG A 58 25.23 22.39 55.54
N ASN A 59 26.03 21.50 54.92
CA ASN A 59 26.59 20.18 55.31
C ASN A 59 25.73 18.92 55.06
N GLU A 60 26.24 17.75 54.68
CA GLU A 60 27.46 17.22 54.02
C GLU A 60 27.20 15.71 53.81
N THR A 61 27.83 15.11 52.79
CA THR A 61 27.90 13.69 52.36
C THR A 61 28.33 12.68 53.45
N PRO A 62 28.23 11.32 53.28
CA PRO A 62 29.11 10.54 52.35
C PRO A 62 28.60 9.21 51.75
N GLN A 63 29.31 8.76 50.69
CA GLN A 63 29.33 7.38 50.14
C GLN A 63 29.96 6.37 51.14
N PRO A 64 30.03 5.06 50.79
CA PRO A 64 31.27 4.58 50.19
C PRO A 64 31.14 3.55 49.05
N THR A 65 32.18 3.59 48.23
CA THR A 65 32.70 2.64 47.22
C THR A 65 33.24 1.34 47.84
N THR A 66 33.17 0.20 47.13
CA THR A 66 34.31 -0.55 46.51
C THR A 66 33.99 -2.04 46.31
N ASP A 67 34.38 -2.52 45.12
CA ASP A 67 34.62 -3.91 44.67
C ASP A 67 35.52 -4.73 45.64
N PRO A 68 35.53 -6.08 45.56
CA PRO A 68 36.61 -6.72 44.79
C PRO A 68 36.27 -8.02 44.03
N SER A 69 37.09 -8.21 43.00
CA SER A 69 37.36 -9.38 42.16
C SER A 69 37.73 -10.68 42.91
N THR A 70 37.58 -11.85 42.25
CA THR A 70 38.65 -12.74 41.71
C THR A 70 38.22 -14.24 41.63
N VAL A 71 38.15 -14.78 40.39
CA VAL A 71 38.64 -16.07 39.83
C VAL A 71 38.56 -17.38 40.66
N VAL A 72 38.12 -18.50 40.04
CA VAL A 72 38.88 -19.79 39.84
C VAL A 72 37.96 -20.96 39.36
N THR A 73 38.21 -21.38 38.11
CA THR A 73 38.24 -22.72 37.46
C THR A 73 37.25 -23.88 37.75
N ARG A 74 36.54 -24.28 36.68
CA ARG A 74 36.58 -25.57 35.92
C ARG A 74 36.67 -26.92 36.67
N ARG A 75 35.71 -27.83 36.41
CA ARG A 75 35.99 -29.25 36.06
C ARG A 75 34.78 -29.97 35.42
N GLU A 76 35.14 -30.88 34.52
CA GLU A 76 34.35 -31.73 33.61
C GLU A 76 33.66 -32.91 34.31
N SER A 77 32.62 -33.49 33.69
CA SER A 77 32.44 -34.95 33.61
C SER A 77 31.43 -35.34 32.51
N ASP A 78 31.87 -36.28 31.68
CA ASP A 78 31.21 -36.93 30.55
C ASP A 78 30.10 -37.94 30.93
N GLY A 79 29.23 -38.30 29.96
CA GLY A 79 28.29 -39.41 30.13
C GLY A 79 27.25 -39.73 29.02
N TYR A 80 27.71 -39.93 27.77
CA TYR A 80 27.21 -40.85 26.71
C TYR A 80 25.72 -41.08 26.30
N ARG A 81 25.53 -41.01 24.96
CA ARG A 81 24.70 -41.82 24.00
C ARG A 81 23.20 -41.47 23.86
N LEU A 82 22.58 -41.35 22.67
CA LEU A 82 22.75 -41.98 21.35
C LEU A 82 22.47 -40.99 20.19
N GLU A 83 23.24 -41.12 19.11
CA GLU A 83 22.97 -40.51 17.80
C GLU A 83 21.87 -41.25 17.04
N THR A 84 20.91 -40.51 16.50
CA THR A 84 20.19 -40.90 15.27
C THR A 84 20.07 -39.66 14.38
N GLN A 85 20.77 -39.71 13.26
CA GLN A 85 20.75 -38.69 12.21
C GLN A 85 19.36 -38.65 11.54
N CYS A 86 18.72 -37.48 11.55
CA CYS A 86 17.78 -37.08 10.52
C CYS A 86 18.00 -35.59 10.23
N THR A 87 18.49 -35.32 9.02
CA THR A 87 18.80 -34.00 8.50
C THR A 87 17.55 -33.16 8.29
N ASN A 88 17.35 -32.12 9.10
CA ASN A 88 16.41 -31.04 8.80
C ASN A 88 17.18 -29.73 8.60
N ARG A 89 17.31 -29.32 7.33
CA ARG A 89 17.68 -27.96 6.93
C ARG A 89 16.53 -27.01 7.29
N SER A 90 16.68 -26.26 8.37
CA SER A 90 15.90 -25.04 8.64
C SER A 90 16.67 -23.86 8.06
N SER A 91 16.15 -23.27 6.98
CA SER A 91 16.67 -22.02 6.43
C SER A 91 15.82 -20.86 6.94
N ASP A 92 16.44 -20.02 7.78
CA ASP A 92 16.00 -18.66 8.05
C ASP A 92 15.92 -17.89 6.73
N VAL A 93 14.74 -17.34 6.42
CA VAL A 93 14.54 -16.45 5.27
C VAL A 93 14.25 -15.05 5.78
N ASP A 94 15.29 -14.24 5.75
CA ASP A 94 15.27 -12.77 5.91
C ASP A 94 14.38 -12.13 4.84
N MET A 95 13.24 -11.57 5.26
CA MET A 95 12.25 -10.97 4.37
C MET A 95 12.25 -9.43 4.45
N HIS A 96 13.41 -8.84 4.15
CA HIS A 96 13.59 -7.38 4.02
C HIS A 96 14.29 -7.01 2.70
N SER A 97 13.58 -7.12 1.57
CA SER A 97 13.95 -6.44 0.31
C SER A 97 12.82 -6.46 -0.71
N ALA A 98 11.89 -5.50 -0.63
CA ALA A 98 11.02 -5.16 -1.74
C ALA A 98 10.59 -3.68 -1.63
N ARG A 99 11.54 -2.76 -1.85
CA ARG A 99 11.26 -1.37 -2.20
C ARG A 99 11.64 -1.18 -3.66
N GLY A 100 10.66 -1.34 -4.54
CA GLY A 100 10.72 -1.01 -5.95
C GLY A 100 9.39 -0.41 -6.36
N SER A 101 9.41 0.84 -6.80
CA SER A 101 8.28 1.54 -7.40
C SER A 101 7.94 0.82 -8.70
N ILE A 102 6.77 0.21 -8.79
CA ILE A 102 6.17 -0.22 -10.05
C ILE A 102 5.00 0.74 -10.27
N GLU A 103 5.24 1.71 -11.15
CA GLU A 103 4.21 2.41 -11.90
C GLU A 103 3.61 1.39 -12.87
N GLU A 104 2.32 1.09 -12.74
CA GLU A 104 1.56 0.40 -13.77
C GLU A 104 0.41 1.31 -14.18
N ASP A 105 0.70 2.10 -15.22
CA ASP A 105 -0.28 2.62 -16.16
C ASP A 105 -0.79 1.42 -16.98
N ILE A 106 -2.05 1.03 -16.77
CA ILE A 106 -2.76 0.15 -17.71
C ILE A 106 -3.77 1.03 -18.43
N ASN A 107 -3.33 1.57 -19.56
CA ASN A 107 -4.20 2.10 -20.60
C ASN A 107 -4.66 0.91 -21.46
N ILE A 108 -5.95 0.61 -21.45
CA ILE A 108 -6.55 -0.38 -22.35
C ILE A 108 -6.99 0.42 -23.57
N ASP A 109 -6.17 0.40 -24.62
CA ASP A 109 -6.61 0.77 -25.96
C ASP A 109 -6.91 -0.51 -26.75
N GLU A 110 -8.11 -0.50 -27.31
CA GLU A 110 -8.64 -1.47 -28.26
C GLU A 110 -7.89 -1.38 -29.61
N HIS A 111 -7.91 -2.51 -30.33
CA HIS A 111 -7.40 -2.76 -31.68
C HIS A 111 -5.93 -3.19 -31.83
N CYS A 112 -5.68 -4.48 -32.13
CA CYS A 112 -5.45 -4.94 -33.50
C CYS A 112 -5.19 -6.46 -33.59
N VAL A 113 -6.14 -7.15 -34.22
CA VAL A 113 -6.01 -8.18 -35.28
C VAL A 113 -4.64 -8.84 -35.52
N TYR A 114 -4.57 -10.17 -35.44
CA TYR A 114 -3.97 -11.08 -36.45
C TYR A 114 -4.69 -12.44 -36.35
N SER A 115 -5.61 -12.75 -37.27
CA SER A 115 -5.36 -13.49 -38.52
C SER A 115 -5.40 -15.01 -38.35
N THR A 116 -6.62 -15.56 -38.21
CA THR A 116 -6.90 -16.94 -38.59
C THR A 116 -7.37 -16.97 -40.03
N LYS A 117 -6.56 -17.58 -40.92
CA LYS A 117 -6.97 -17.89 -42.29
C LYS A 117 -8.14 -18.87 -42.25
N ASN A 118 -9.25 -18.44 -42.84
CA ASN A 118 -10.37 -19.28 -43.27
C ASN A 118 -9.95 -20.21 -44.41
N VAL A 119 -10.35 -21.48 -44.30
CA VAL A 119 -11.01 -22.27 -45.36
C VAL A 119 -11.98 -23.18 -44.56
N GLY A 120 -13.31 -23.06 -44.60
CA GLY A 120 -14.18 -22.66 -45.69
C GLY A 120 -14.84 -23.91 -46.28
N ALA A 121 -15.97 -24.33 -45.72
CA ALA A 121 -17.04 -25.05 -46.42
C ALA A 121 -18.31 -25.05 -45.55
N ASP A 122 -19.17 -24.06 -45.80
CA ASP A 122 -20.54 -24.22 -46.33
C ASP A 122 -21.45 -25.31 -45.71
N ILE A 123 -22.72 -25.08 -45.37
CA ILE A 123 -23.69 -24.03 -45.73
C ILE A 123 -24.81 -24.10 -44.67
N THR A 124 -25.21 -22.94 -44.16
CA THR A 124 -26.49 -22.67 -43.48
C THR A 124 -27.64 -22.62 -44.47
N VAL A 125 -28.89 -22.86 -44.05
CA VAL A 125 -29.95 -21.84 -43.97
C VAL A 125 -31.30 -22.47 -43.57
N ARG A 126 -31.82 -21.95 -42.43
CA ARG A 126 -33.19 -21.51 -42.04
C ARG A 126 -34.38 -22.44 -42.35
N VAL A 127 -35.40 -22.54 -41.48
CA VAL A 127 -36.46 -21.55 -41.23
C VAL A 127 -37.26 -22.07 -40.02
N GLU A 128 -37.26 -21.36 -38.89
CA GLU A 128 -38.32 -20.52 -38.32
C GLU A 128 -39.41 -21.22 -37.46
N HIS A 129 -39.84 -20.42 -36.48
CA HIS A 129 -41.16 -20.29 -35.88
C HIS A 129 -41.52 -21.01 -34.57
N ASN A 130 -41.71 -20.12 -33.58
CA ASN A 130 -42.47 -20.19 -32.34
C ASN A 130 -43.71 -21.09 -32.37
N ILE A 131 -44.09 -21.64 -31.21
CA ILE A 131 -45.42 -21.47 -30.61
C ILE A 131 -45.34 -21.78 -29.10
N SER A 132 -46.04 -20.91 -28.37
CA SER A 132 -46.47 -20.86 -26.97
C SER A 132 -47.17 -22.12 -26.42
N GLY A 133 -47.19 -22.26 -25.09
CA GLY A 133 -48.15 -23.13 -24.41
C GLY A 133 -47.96 -23.21 -22.88
N ASP A 134 -48.95 -22.70 -22.16
CA ASP A 134 -49.13 -22.59 -20.71
C ASP A 134 -49.09 -23.89 -19.90
N GLY A 135 -48.93 -23.72 -18.57
CA GLY A 135 -49.86 -24.32 -17.61
C GLY A 135 -49.33 -25.45 -16.73
N HIS A 136 -49.37 -25.21 -15.41
CA HIS A 136 -49.97 -26.05 -14.33
C HIS A 136 -49.95 -27.59 -14.51
N ASN A 137 -49.74 -28.46 -13.52
CA ASN A 137 -49.59 -28.46 -12.07
C ASN A 137 -49.26 -29.94 -11.69
N SER A 138 -49.09 -30.24 -10.40
CA SER A 138 -49.45 -31.48 -9.66
C SER A 138 -49.91 -32.75 -10.43
N ASP A 139 -49.79 -33.99 -9.98
CA ASP A 139 -49.23 -34.71 -8.83
C ASP A 139 -49.72 -36.17 -9.03
N SER A 140 -49.09 -37.15 -8.40
CA SER A 140 -49.67 -38.43 -7.94
C SER A 140 -50.14 -39.58 -8.90
N SER A 141 -49.88 -40.80 -8.38
CA SER A 141 -50.53 -42.12 -8.58
C SER A 141 -50.33 -42.85 -9.91
N LEU A 142 -49.66 -44.01 -9.97
CA LEU A 142 -50.06 -45.37 -9.54
C LEU A 142 -51.30 -45.91 -10.27
N ASP A 143 -51.13 -46.88 -11.17
CA ASP A 143 -51.97 -48.08 -11.17
C ASP A 143 -51.37 -49.28 -11.95
N TYR A 144 -51.88 -50.46 -11.58
CA TYR A 144 -51.50 -51.87 -11.79
C TYR A 144 -51.99 -52.53 -13.11
N GLY A 145 -51.44 -53.72 -13.42
CA GLY A 145 -52.15 -54.82 -14.12
C GLY A 145 -51.37 -55.50 -15.27
N SER A 146 -50.75 -56.69 -15.04
CA SER A 146 -51.17 -58.07 -15.44
C SER A 146 -51.17 -58.34 -16.96
N ASP A 147 -50.27 -59.17 -17.50
CA ASP A 147 -50.26 -60.67 -17.61
C ASP A 147 -50.53 -61.09 -19.07
N SER A 148 -49.54 -61.73 -19.73
CA SER A 148 -49.53 -63.13 -20.20
C SER A 148 -49.91 -63.20 -21.71
N ASP A 149 -49.42 -64.04 -22.62
CA ASP A 149 -48.87 -65.40 -22.58
C ASP A 149 -47.96 -65.70 -23.81
N HIS A 150 -47.07 -66.70 -23.63
CA HIS A 150 -46.56 -67.75 -24.53
C HIS A 150 -46.57 -67.56 -26.08
N GLU A 151 -45.51 -67.90 -26.83
CA GLU A 151 -45.08 -69.29 -27.07
C GLU A 151 -43.58 -69.44 -27.43
N SER A 152 -43.06 -70.60 -27.06
CA SER A 152 -41.71 -71.14 -27.25
C SER A 152 -41.57 -71.94 -28.55
N ASN A 153 -40.40 -71.87 -29.19
CA ASN A 153 -39.82 -73.02 -29.90
C ASN A 153 -38.28 -72.99 -29.86
N VAL A 154 -37.70 -74.18 -29.67
CA VAL A 154 -36.37 -74.50 -29.13
C VAL A 154 -35.40 -74.97 -30.23
N CYS A 155 -34.11 -74.59 -30.12
CA CYS A 155 -32.87 -75.41 -30.19
C CYS A 155 -31.65 -74.48 -30.40
N ALA A 156 -30.47 -74.64 -29.81
CA ALA A 156 -29.86 -75.73 -29.05
C ALA A 156 -28.74 -75.17 -28.13
N ASP A 157 -28.48 -75.88 -27.03
CA ASP A 157 -27.50 -75.58 -25.98
C ASP A 157 -26.03 -75.52 -26.45
N ILE A 158 -25.22 -74.66 -25.82
CA ILE A 158 -23.97 -75.04 -25.12
C ILE A 158 -23.77 -74.06 -23.94
N VAL A 159 -23.56 -74.68 -22.78
CA VAL A 159 -23.36 -74.13 -21.43
C VAL A 159 -22.12 -73.23 -21.34
N GLY A 160 -22.28 -72.02 -20.79
CA GLY A 160 -21.20 -71.17 -20.28
C GLY A 160 -21.54 -70.72 -18.86
N LEU A 161 -20.78 -71.21 -17.89
CA LEU A 161 -20.93 -71.04 -16.44
C LEU A 161 -20.99 -69.55 -16.03
N ALA A 162 -22.04 -69.15 -15.31
CA ALA A 162 -22.08 -67.89 -14.58
C ALA A 162 -21.36 -68.08 -13.22
N GLU A 163 -20.19 -67.47 -13.06
CA GLU A 163 -19.54 -67.37 -11.75
C GLU A 163 -20.38 -66.49 -10.81
N GLU A 164 -20.78 -67.02 -9.65
CA GLU A 164 -21.33 -66.24 -8.56
C GLU A 164 -20.30 -65.22 -8.06
N SER A 165 -20.47 -63.94 -8.41
CA SER A 165 -19.56 -62.88 -7.96
C SER A 165 -19.64 -62.69 -6.42
N THR A 166 -18.53 -63.00 -5.76
CA THR A 166 -18.28 -62.77 -4.33
C THR A 166 -17.87 -61.31 -4.08
N TYR A 167 -18.16 -60.78 -2.88
CA TYR A 167 -17.74 -59.42 -2.50
C TYR A 167 -16.25 -59.39 -2.14
N THR A 168 -15.49 -58.48 -2.74
CA THR A 168 -14.06 -58.27 -2.46
C THR A 168 -13.86 -57.10 -1.51
N SER A 169 -13.00 -57.26 -0.50
CA SER A 169 -12.69 -56.19 0.46
C SER A 169 -11.71 -55.18 -0.11
N ILE A 170 -12.05 -53.91 0.00
CA ILE A 170 -11.25 -52.79 -0.51
C ILE A 170 -10.40 -52.17 0.59
N GLY A 171 -10.92 -52.09 1.83
CA GLY A 171 -10.20 -51.47 2.93
C GLY A 171 -11.04 -51.33 4.20
N TYR A 172 -10.35 -51.04 5.30
CA TYR A 172 -10.92 -50.76 6.61
C TYR A 172 -10.62 -49.31 7.01
N PHE A 173 -11.60 -48.66 7.62
CA PHE A 173 -11.54 -47.26 8.02
C PHE A 173 -12.02 -47.09 9.45
N ASP A 174 -11.47 -46.10 10.13
CA ASP A 174 -11.74 -45.88 11.55
C ASP A 174 -13.00 -45.02 11.79
N THR A 175 -13.51 -44.35 10.75
CA THR A 175 -14.76 -43.57 10.82
C THR A 175 -15.67 -43.81 9.60
N GLU A 176 -16.99 -43.66 9.79
CA GLU A 176 -17.98 -43.83 8.72
C GLU A 176 -17.80 -42.79 7.60
N GLU A 177 -17.50 -41.54 7.97
CA GLU A 177 -17.26 -40.45 7.03
C GLU A 177 -16.03 -40.70 6.14
N GLU A 178 -14.96 -41.29 6.69
CA GLU A 178 -13.76 -41.63 5.94
C GLU A 178 -14.00 -42.83 5.00
N ALA A 179 -14.79 -43.81 5.42
CA ALA A 179 -15.21 -44.93 4.59
C ALA A 179 -16.09 -44.47 3.41
N GLU A 180 -17.05 -43.57 3.64
CA GLU A 180 -17.90 -42.99 2.59
C GLU A 180 -17.12 -42.09 1.63
N LYS A 181 -16.14 -41.33 2.15
CA LYS A 181 -15.27 -40.48 1.31
C LYS A 181 -14.34 -41.31 0.43
N ASN A 182 -13.86 -42.45 0.92
CA ASN A 182 -13.09 -43.39 0.10
C ASN A 182 -13.96 -44.12 -0.91
N LEU A 183 -15.22 -44.45 -0.57
CA LEU A 183 -16.17 -45.03 -1.51
C LEU A 183 -16.32 -44.18 -2.78
N HIS A 184 -16.44 -42.86 -2.62
CA HIS A 184 -16.53 -41.91 -3.74
C HIS A 184 -15.21 -41.64 -4.48
N ARG A 185 -14.09 -42.25 -4.03
CA ARG A 185 -12.77 -42.16 -4.67
C ARG A 185 -12.35 -43.47 -5.34
N LEU A 186 -13.12 -44.55 -5.17
CA LEU A 186 -12.77 -45.87 -5.71
C LEU A 186 -12.70 -45.90 -7.23
N ASN A 187 -13.53 -45.08 -7.87
CA ASN A 187 -13.57 -44.90 -9.31
C ASN A 187 -14.33 -43.61 -9.65
N GLU A 188 -14.37 -43.27 -10.93
CA GLU A 188 -14.98 -42.04 -11.45
C GLU A 188 -16.52 -42.07 -11.49
N PHE A 189 -17.15 -43.14 -11.00
CA PHE A 189 -18.57 -43.40 -11.14
C PHE A 189 -19.40 -42.95 -9.93
N VAL A 190 -20.65 -42.57 -10.18
CA VAL A 190 -21.59 -42.07 -9.17
C VAL A 190 -22.38 -43.24 -8.60
N TYR A 191 -22.44 -43.31 -7.27
CA TYR A 191 -23.20 -44.32 -6.56
C TYR A 191 -24.37 -43.71 -5.80
N THR A 192 -25.52 -44.37 -5.82
CA THR A 192 -26.69 -44.00 -5.03
C THR A 192 -27.01 -45.05 -3.99
N TYR A 193 -27.38 -44.56 -2.81
CA TYR A 193 -27.79 -45.41 -1.69
C TYR A 193 -29.08 -46.16 -2.03
N LYS A 194 -29.09 -47.48 -1.86
CA LYS A 194 -30.26 -48.33 -2.16
C LYS A 194 -31.05 -48.66 -0.90
N THR A 195 -30.39 -49.22 0.12
CA THR A 195 -31.06 -49.76 1.32
C THR A 195 -30.12 -49.90 2.52
N ARG A 196 -30.70 -49.84 3.73
CA ARG A 196 -30.07 -50.27 5.00
C ARG A 196 -30.50 -51.71 5.22
N TYR A 197 -29.59 -52.61 5.54
CA TYR A 197 -29.98 -53.91 6.10
C TYR A 197 -29.43 -54.05 7.51
N ILE A 198 -30.25 -54.64 8.37
CA ILE A 198 -29.94 -54.97 9.75
C ILE A 198 -29.97 -56.49 9.80
N SER A 199 -28.83 -57.14 10.01
CA SER A 199 -28.81 -58.50 10.53
C SER A 199 -28.33 -58.47 11.97
N THR A 200 -28.58 -59.56 12.71
CA THR A 200 -28.49 -59.67 14.17
C THR A 200 -27.17 -59.16 14.81
N PHE A 201 -26.11 -58.91 14.02
CA PHE A 201 -24.84 -58.35 14.48
C PHE A 201 -24.17 -57.32 13.53
N ARG A 202 -24.84 -56.82 12.48
CA ARG A 202 -24.23 -55.90 11.49
C ARG A 202 -25.21 -54.86 10.96
N VAL A 203 -24.82 -53.58 11.00
CA VAL A 203 -25.48 -52.48 10.27
C VAL A 203 -24.63 -52.17 9.05
N GLY A 204 -25.23 -52.31 7.86
CA GLY A 204 -24.55 -52.04 6.60
C GLY A 204 -25.36 -51.15 5.66
N LYS A 205 -24.66 -50.35 4.86
CA LYS A 205 -25.20 -49.52 3.77
C LYS A 205 -24.81 -50.14 2.43
N GLU A 206 -25.76 -50.27 1.50
CA GLU A 206 -25.48 -50.71 0.12
C GLU A 206 -25.70 -49.57 -0.88
N TYR A 207 -24.73 -49.42 -1.78
CA TYR A 207 -24.65 -48.40 -2.81
C TYR A 207 -24.60 -49.06 -4.19
N LEU A 208 -25.42 -48.60 -5.14
CA LEU A 208 -25.43 -49.08 -6.52
C LEU A 208 -24.89 -48.04 -7.49
N CYS A 209 -24.21 -48.50 -8.55
CA CYS A 209 -23.74 -47.62 -9.61
C CYS A 209 -24.91 -47.02 -10.39
N ARG A 210 -24.87 -45.70 -10.59
CA ARG A 210 -25.82 -44.94 -11.42
C ARG A 210 -25.19 -44.40 -12.71
N SER A 211 -23.87 -44.50 -12.84
CA SER A 211 -23.15 -44.06 -14.04
C SER A 211 -23.34 -44.97 -15.24
N HIS A 212 -23.93 -46.16 -15.10
CA HIS A 212 -24.23 -47.05 -16.22
C HIS A 212 -25.69 -47.49 -16.17
N GLN A 213 -26.30 -47.68 -17.33
CA GLN A 213 -27.67 -48.17 -17.47
C GLN A 213 -27.70 -49.67 -17.11
N ASP A 214 -28.61 -50.07 -16.23
CA ASP A 214 -28.77 -51.45 -15.75
C ASP A 214 -27.47 -52.07 -15.17
N CYS A 215 -26.71 -51.24 -14.45
CA CYS A 215 -25.45 -51.65 -13.82
C CYS A 215 -25.69 -52.56 -12.61
N THR A 216 -25.05 -53.73 -12.61
CA THR A 216 -25.10 -54.66 -11.47
C THR A 216 -24.01 -54.39 -10.42
N HIS A 217 -23.16 -53.38 -10.67
CA HIS A 217 -22.07 -53.02 -9.77
C HIS A 217 -22.56 -52.43 -8.45
N SER A 218 -22.10 -53.00 -7.33
CA SER A 218 -22.52 -52.61 -5.98
C SER A 218 -21.34 -52.47 -5.02
N ILE A 219 -21.45 -51.53 -4.10
CA ILE A 219 -20.50 -51.31 -3.01
C ILE A 219 -21.26 -51.40 -1.68
N LYS A 220 -20.74 -52.18 -0.74
CA LYS A 220 -21.27 -52.32 0.62
C LYS A 220 -20.31 -51.71 1.62
N LEU A 221 -20.86 -50.98 2.58
CA LEU A 221 -20.15 -50.46 3.74
C LEU A 221 -20.70 -51.17 4.98
N ILE A 222 -19.84 -51.88 5.70
CA ILE A 222 -20.21 -52.70 6.86
C ILE A 222 -19.52 -52.16 8.10
N ALA A 223 -20.29 -51.88 9.16
CA ALA A 223 -19.73 -51.58 10.47
C ALA A 223 -19.43 -52.87 11.23
N HIS A 224 -18.19 -53.02 11.71
CA HIS A 224 -17.76 -54.08 12.61
C HIS A 224 -17.60 -53.51 14.02
N GLN A 225 -18.29 -54.10 14.99
CA GLN A 225 -18.07 -53.84 16.41
C GLN A 225 -16.81 -54.58 16.84
N ALA A 226 -15.72 -53.85 17.11
CA ALA A 226 -14.43 -54.41 17.49
C ALA A 226 -14.11 -54.12 18.97
N GLY A 227 -14.96 -54.58 19.89
CA GLY A 227 -14.70 -54.50 21.34
C GLY A 227 -14.30 -53.09 21.85
N GLU A 228 -13.37 -53.02 22.80
CA GLU A 228 -12.89 -51.78 23.45
C GLU A 228 -12.17 -50.77 22.51
N LEU A 229 -11.93 -51.13 21.23
CA LEU A 229 -11.22 -50.29 20.24
C LEU A 229 -12.15 -49.50 19.29
N GLY A 230 -13.46 -49.48 19.56
CA GLY A 230 -14.43 -48.72 18.77
C GLY A 230 -14.90 -49.42 17.49
N THR A 231 -15.79 -48.75 16.74
CA THR A 231 -16.40 -49.29 15.51
C THR A 231 -15.48 -49.08 14.31
N ARG A 232 -15.14 -50.12 13.56
CA ARG A 232 -14.40 -50.00 12.28
C ARG A 232 -15.33 -50.28 11.10
N PHE A 233 -15.13 -49.56 10.01
CA PHE A 233 -15.96 -49.63 8.81
C PHE A 233 -15.21 -50.30 7.67
N GLN A 234 -15.78 -51.35 7.09
CA GLN A 234 -15.20 -52.09 5.95
C GLN A 234 -15.97 -51.75 4.67
N VAL A 235 -15.24 -51.46 3.59
CA VAL A 235 -15.82 -51.25 2.25
C VAL A 235 -15.58 -52.50 1.39
N LEU A 236 -16.66 -53.01 0.79
CA LEU A 236 -16.69 -54.20 -0.05
C LEU A 236 -17.26 -53.86 -1.43
N GLN A 237 -16.73 -54.46 -2.50
CA GLN A 237 -17.20 -54.25 -3.88
C GLN A 237 -17.60 -55.57 -4.52
N LYS A 238 -18.67 -55.55 -5.34
CA LYS A 238 -19.17 -56.72 -6.07
C LYS A 238 -19.56 -56.36 -7.50
N GLY A 239 -19.19 -57.27 -8.41
CA GLY A 239 -19.49 -57.19 -9.85
C GLY A 239 -18.55 -56.27 -10.61
N LEU A 240 -18.57 -56.33 -11.94
CA LEU A 240 -17.94 -55.35 -12.82
C LEU A 240 -19.00 -54.34 -13.30
N HIS A 241 -18.57 -53.16 -13.75
CA HIS A 241 -19.50 -52.22 -14.38
C HIS A 241 -20.01 -52.79 -15.71
N THR A 242 -21.33 -52.94 -15.81
CA THR A 242 -22.02 -53.38 -17.02
C THR A 242 -22.98 -52.30 -17.51
N GLY A 243 -23.14 -52.17 -18.82
CA GLY A 243 -24.08 -51.22 -19.46
C GLY A 243 -23.44 -49.94 -20.02
N ALA A 244 -24.21 -49.18 -20.81
CA ALA A 244 -23.77 -47.92 -21.41
C ALA A 244 -23.66 -46.80 -20.36
N ILE A 245 -22.62 -45.95 -20.47
CA ILE A 245 -22.40 -44.83 -19.55
C ILE A 245 -23.55 -43.81 -19.68
N VAL A 246 -24.24 -43.56 -18.59
CA VAL A 246 -25.29 -42.54 -18.49
C VAL A 246 -24.64 -41.21 -18.15
N ASN A 247 -24.80 -40.22 -19.04
CA ASN A 247 -24.36 -38.84 -18.79
C ASN A 247 -25.27 -38.18 -17.74
N LEU A 248 -25.00 -38.45 -16.46
CA LEU A 248 -25.73 -37.84 -15.35
C LEU A 248 -25.42 -36.35 -15.30
N LYS A 249 -26.37 -35.49 -15.68
CA LYS A 249 -26.33 -34.05 -15.35
C LYS A 249 -26.35 -33.92 -13.83
N THR A 250 -25.18 -33.79 -13.21
CA THR A 250 -25.05 -33.61 -11.76
C THR A 250 -25.70 -32.28 -11.35
N ARG A 251 -26.91 -32.36 -10.79
CA ARG A 251 -27.58 -31.23 -10.12
C ARG A 251 -26.87 -30.96 -8.79
N GLY A 252 -25.75 -30.24 -8.82
CA GLY A 252 -25.05 -29.79 -7.61
C GLY A 252 -23.52 -29.73 -7.73
N ILE A 253 -22.87 -29.39 -6.62
CA ILE A 253 -21.41 -29.52 -6.44
C ILE A 253 -21.10 -30.98 -6.08
N SER A 254 -20.08 -31.57 -6.71
CA SER A 254 -19.65 -32.95 -6.45
C SER A 254 -19.43 -33.19 -4.95
N PRO A 255 -19.96 -34.28 -4.36
CA PRO A 255 -19.74 -34.63 -2.95
C PRO A 255 -18.25 -34.69 -2.55
N VAL A 256 -17.37 -35.04 -3.49
CA VAL A 256 -15.92 -35.09 -3.27
C VAL A 256 -15.33 -33.69 -3.04
N MET A 257 -15.81 -32.70 -3.79
CA MET A 257 -15.32 -31.31 -3.76
C MET A 257 -16.05 -30.45 -2.72
N LYS A 258 -17.27 -30.84 -2.37
CA LYS A 258 -18.19 -30.05 -1.53
C LYS A 258 -17.61 -29.67 -0.16
N PRO A 259 -16.94 -30.55 0.62
CA PRO A 259 -16.40 -30.18 1.93
C PRO A 259 -15.31 -29.10 1.83
N GLU A 260 -14.43 -29.21 0.83
CA GLU A 260 -13.35 -28.25 0.62
C GLU A 260 -13.88 -26.91 0.11
N ILE A 261 -14.79 -26.95 -0.88
CA ILE A 261 -15.47 -25.74 -1.38
C ILE A 261 -16.26 -25.07 -0.26
N ASP A 262 -17.02 -25.82 0.54
CA ASP A 262 -17.78 -25.26 1.66
C ASP A 262 -16.85 -24.63 2.70
N SER A 263 -15.71 -25.24 2.99
CA SER A 263 -14.71 -24.68 3.91
C SER A 263 -14.16 -23.34 3.41
N LEU A 264 -13.76 -23.28 2.14
CA LEU A 264 -13.24 -22.06 1.51
C LEU A 264 -14.32 -20.98 1.38
N LEU A 265 -15.56 -21.35 1.06
CA LEU A 265 -16.68 -20.42 0.98
C LEU A 265 -17.10 -19.89 2.37
N LYS A 266 -17.07 -20.72 3.42
CA LYS A 266 -17.33 -20.32 4.82
C LYS A 266 -16.28 -19.35 5.36
N LEU A 267 -15.05 -19.40 4.85
CA LEU A 267 -14.02 -18.39 5.10
C LEU A 267 -14.29 -17.05 4.38
N GLY A 268 -15.33 -17.00 3.54
CA GLY A 268 -15.82 -15.80 2.85
C GLY A 268 -15.23 -15.56 1.47
N MET A 269 -14.37 -16.46 0.99
CA MET A 269 -13.73 -16.34 -0.32
C MET A 269 -14.75 -16.16 -1.45
N SER A 270 -14.37 -15.45 -2.51
CA SER A 270 -15.22 -15.33 -3.70
C SER A 270 -15.26 -16.65 -4.47
N ALA A 271 -16.42 -16.98 -5.05
CA ALA A 271 -16.60 -18.19 -5.84
C ALA A 271 -15.56 -18.32 -6.96
N GLY A 272 -15.25 -17.22 -7.66
CA GLY A 272 -14.21 -17.20 -8.69
C GLY A 272 -12.81 -17.53 -8.15
N ARG A 273 -12.46 -17.04 -6.96
CA ARG A 273 -11.17 -17.35 -6.34
C ARG A 273 -11.10 -18.79 -5.87
N VAL A 274 -12.15 -19.29 -5.23
CA VAL A 274 -12.24 -20.70 -4.82
C VAL A 274 -12.08 -21.60 -6.03
N ARG A 275 -12.77 -21.30 -7.14
CA ARG A 275 -12.62 -22.04 -8.41
C ARG A 275 -11.19 -22.02 -8.93
N ASN A 276 -10.55 -20.85 -9.01
CA ASN A 276 -9.17 -20.74 -9.48
C ASN A 276 -8.17 -21.50 -8.58
N MET A 277 -8.37 -21.48 -7.26
CA MET A 277 -7.55 -22.26 -6.33
C MET A 277 -7.74 -23.76 -6.52
N MET A 278 -8.98 -24.23 -6.69
CA MET A 278 -9.23 -25.64 -7.00
C MET A 278 -8.58 -26.01 -8.34
N MET A 279 -8.68 -25.16 -9.36
CA MET A 279 -8.06 -25.41 -10.68
C MET A 279 -6.54 -25.51 -10.58
N PHE A 280 -5.92 -24.62 -9.80
CA PHE A 280 -4.47 -24.66 -9.60
C PHE A 280 -4.04 -25.88 -8.77
N LYS A 281 -4.76 -26.18 -7.70
CA LYS A 281 -4.49 -27.32 -6.82
C LYS A 281 -4.56 -28.66 -7.57
N TYR A 282 -5.56 -28.80 -8.44
CA TYR A 282 -5.78 -30.03 -9.21
C TYR A 282 -5.22 -29.95 -10.63
N LEU A 283 -4.37 -28.97 -10.96
CA LEU A 283 -3.86 -28.76 -12.32
C LEU A 283 -3.26 -30.01 -12.97
N ARG A 284 -2.70 -30.91 -12.15
CA ARG A 284 -2.05 -32.16 -12.60
C ARG A 284 -2.96 -33.40 -12.49
N ASP A 285 -4.23 -33.22 -12.12
CA ASP A 285 -5.21 -34.28 -11.93
C ASP A 285 -6.44 -34.01 -12.82
N PRO A 286 -6.47 -34.56 -14.05
CA PRO A 286 -7.57 -34.36 -14.99
C PRO A 286 -8.93 -34.79 -14.45
N SER A 287 -8.96 -35.84 -13.62
CA SER A 287 -10.19 -36.38 -13.02
C SER A 287 -10.79 -35.40 -12.02
N MET A 288 -9.95 -34.78 -11.18
CA MET A 288 -10.38 -33.79 -10.19
C MET A 288 -10.69 -32.44 -10.83
N LEU A 289 -9.99 -32.05 -11.91
CA LEU A 289 -10.30 -30.84 -12.67
C LEU A 289 -11.71 -30.87 -13.26
N ALA A 290 -12.15 -32.01 -13.79
CA ALA A 290 -13.48 -32.19 -14.36
C ALA A 290 -14.60 -32.04 -13.31
N LEU A 291 -14.30 -32.28 -12.02
CA LEU A 291 -15.24 -32.16 -10.90
C LEU A 291 -15.34 -30.73 -10.33
N ILE A 292 -14.51 -29.79 -10.79
CA ILE A 292 -14.55 -28.40 -10.33
C ILE A 292 -15.83 -27.73 -10.85
N PRO A 293 -16.73 -27.28 -9.96
CA PRO A 293 -17.98 -26.68 -10.40
C PRO A 293 -17.77 -25.28 -11.00
N GLU A 294 -18.71 -24.88 -11.85
CA GLU A 294 -18.80 -23.51 -12.35
C GLU A 294 -18.97 -22.49 -11.22
N THR A 295 -18.45 -21.28 -11.44
CA THR A 295 -18.52 -20.16 -10.49
C THR A 295 -19.96 -19.93 -9.98
N LYS A 296 -20.96 -19.98 -10.87
CA LYS A 296 -22.37 -19.79 -10.53
C LYS A 296 -22.91 -20.83 -9.54
N LYS A 297 -22.47 -22.10 -9.64
CA LYS A 297 -22.84 -23.15 -8.68
C LYS A 297 -22.23 -22.90 -7.30
N MET A 298 -20.99 -22.39 -7.26
CA MET A 298 -20.34 -21.99 -6.01
C MET A 298 -21.00 -20.75 -5.37
N GLU A 299 -21.47 -19.79 -6.18
CA GLU A 299 -22.23 -18.62 -5.70
C GLU A 299 -23.56 -19.03 -5.06
N ASN A 300 -24.30 -19.91 -5.73
CA ASN A 300 -25.54 -20.48 -5.18
C ASN A 300 -25.27 -21.26 -3.87
N ARG A 301 -24.18 -22.04 -3.82
CA ARG A 301 -23.77 -22.73 -2.60
C ARG A 301 -23.41 -21.74 -1.49
N LYS A 302 -22.69 -20.67 -1.81
CA LYS A 302 -22.36 -19.60 -0.86
C LYS A 302 -23.62 -18.99 -0.28
N ALA A 303 -24.60 -18.62 -1.12
CA ALA A 303 -25.88 -18.07 -0.66
C ALA A 303 -26.65 -19.04 0.26
N HIS A 304 -26.62 -20.35 -0.03
CA HIS A 304 -27.20 -21.36 0.85
C HIS A 304 -26.47 -21.46 2.20
N LEU A 305 -25.14 -21.43 2.21
CA LEU A 305 -24.34 -21.41 3.44
C LEU A 305 -24.61 -20.15 4.27
N LYS A 306 -24.82 -18.98 3.63
CA LYS A 306 -25.24 -17.75 4.32
C LYS A 306 -26.56 -17.95 5.07
N LYS A 307 -27.56 -18.54 4.40
CA LYS A 307 -28.88 -18.81 4.99
C LYS A 307 -28.80 -19.79 6.17
N GLN A 308 -27.87 -20.75 6.14
CA GLN A 308 -27.68 -21.73 7.22
C GLN A 308 -26.89 -21.20 8.42
N ALA A 309 -26.08 -20.15 8.25
CA ALA A 309 -25.13 -19.69 9.27
C ALA A 309 -25.72 -18.82 10.41
N GLY A 310 -27.04 -18.58 10.44
CA GLY A 310 -27.69 -17.73 11.46
C GLY A 310 -27.17 -16.29 11.48
N GLU A 311 -27.38 -15.57 12.59
CA GLU A 311 -26.98 -14.15 12.77
C GLU A 311 -25.44 -13.90 12.75
N GLY A 312 -24.61 -14.94 12.57
CA GLY A 312 -23.14 -14.82 12.59
C GLY A 312 -22.51 -14.46 11.24
N TRP A 313 -23.22 -14.61 10.12
CA TRP A 313 -22.63 -14.35 8.79
C TRP A 313 -22.47 -12.85 8.51
N GLU A 314 -23.45 -12.04 8.90
CA GLU A 314 -23.47 -10.59 8.78
C GLU A 314 -24.00 -9.97 10.06
N ILE A 315 -23.20 -9.17 10.76
CA ILE A 315 -23.69 -8.40 11.90
C ILE A 315 -24.38 -7.15 11.32
N SER A 316 -25.68 -7.24 11.05
CA SER A 316 -26.46 -6.15 10.43
C SER A 316 -27.25 -5.32 11.45
N LYS A 317 -27.40 -5.81 12.68
CA LYS A 317 -28.13 -5.16 13.78
C LYS A 317 -27.17 -4.77 14.91
N PHE A 318 -27.38 -3.59 15.49
CA PHE A 318 -26.60 -3.12 16.63
C PHE A 318 -26.66 -4.08 17.83
N VAL A 319 -27.82 -4.67 18.11
CA VAL A 319 -28.00 -5.63 19.22
C VAL A 319 -27.06 -6.84 19.10
N THR A 320 -26.89 -7.38 17.88
CA THR A 320 -26.00 -8.52 17.63
C THR A 320 -24.53 -8.10 17.82
N MET A 321 -24.16 -6.89 17.39
CA MET A 321 -22.82 -6.34 17.63
C MET A 321 -22.55 -6.15 19.13
N ARG A 322 -23.52 -5.60 19.85
CA ARG A 322 -23.47 -5.36 21.29
C ARG A 322 -23.31 -6.65 22.09
N SER A 323 -24.02 -7.70 21.69
CA SER A 323 -23.87 -9.03 22.29
C SER A 323 -22.45 -9.57 22.14
N TRP A 324 -21.83 -9.38 20.96
CA TRP A 324 -20.47 -9.84 20.70
C TRP A 324 -19.39 -9.00 21.41
N THR A 325 -19.58 -7.68 21.50
CA THR A 325 -18.65 -6.73 22.12
C THR A 325 -18.70 -6.77 23.65
N CYS A 326 -19.85 -7.11 24.25
CA CYS A 326 -20.08 -7.11 25.70
C CYS A 326 -18.96 -7.81 26.51
N SER A 327 -18.46 -8.96 26.05
CA SER A 327 -17.39 -9.70 26.74
C SER A 327 -15.97 -9.18 26.47
N ARG A 328 -15.82 -8.07 25.73
CA ARG A 328 -14.54 -7.52 25.24
C ARG A 328 -14.40 -6.02 25.51
N LEU A 329 -15.44 -5.39 26.08
CA LEU A 329 -15.40 -3.99 26.45
C LEU A 329 -14.34 -3.77 27.52
N CYS A 330 -13.48 -2.78 27.32
CA CYS A 330 -12.50 -2.33 28.29
C CYS A 330 -12.75 -0.84 28.51
N GLN A 331 -13.52 -0.51 29.55
CA GLN A 331 -14.10 0.83 29.73
C GLN A 331 -13.73 1.49 31.06
N ASN A 332 -12.86 0.88 31.85
CA ASN A 332 -12.37 1.42 33.10
C ASN A 332 -10.86 1.15 33.25
N ARG A 333 -10.23 1.91 34.13
CA ARG A 333 -8.78 1.90 34.32
C ARG A 333 -8.31 0.58 34.92
N GLU A 334 -9.05 0.06 35.89
CA GLU A 334 -8.71 -1.17 36.63
C GLU A 334 -8.65 -2.37 35.67
N GLU A 335 -9.62 -2.49 34.78
CA GLU A 335 -9.68 -3.54 33.76
C GLU A 335 -8.56 -3.43 32.72
N PHE A 336 -8.17 -2.20 32.37
CA PHE A 336 -7.05 -1.99 31.44
C PHE A 336 -5.74 -2.51 32.04
N PHE A 337 -5.45 -2.19 33.31
CA PHE A 337 -4.22 -2.59 34.01
C PHE A 337 -4.29 -3.90 34.78
N ARG A 338 -5.42 -4.62 34.73
CA ARG A 338 -5.54 -5.95 35.37
C ARG A 338 -4.53 -6.97 34.82
N VAL A 339 -4.08 -6.76 33.58
CA VAL A 339 -3.15 -7.63 32.86
C VAL A 339 -1.71 -7.25 33.19
N ASP A 340 -0.89 -8.24 33.53
CA ASP A 340 0.56 -8.08 33.69
C ASP A 340 1.21 -7.78 32.32
N GLU A 341 2.06 -6.75 32.25
CA GLU A 341 2.78 -6.37 31.02
C GLU A 341 3.67 -7.50 30.47
N THR A 342 4.10 -8.45 31.31
CA THR A 342 4.85 -9.65 30.89
C THR A 342 3.98 -10.68 30.17
N ASN A 343 2.65 -10.63 30.33
CA ASN A 343 1.71 -11.50 29.64
C ASN A 343 1.43 -10.99 28.22
N ALA A 344 2.34 -11.32 27.30
CA ALA A 344 2.26 -10.88 25.90
C ALA A 344 0.94 -11.30 25.21
N ALA A 345 0.32 -12.43 25.59
CA ALA A 345 -0.92 -12.89 24.96
C ALA A 345 -2.09 -11.96 25.33
N GLU A 346 -2.25 -11.64 26.62
CA GLU A 346 -3.33 -10.75 27.08
C GLU A 346 -3.07 -9.28 26.74
N MET A 347 -1.81 -8.85 26.70
CA MET A 347 -1.43 -7.51 26.27
C MET A 347 -1.78 -7.25 24.78
N ASN A 348 -1.67 -8.29 23.95
CA ASN A 348 -1.97 -8.21 22.52
C ASN A 348 -3.40 -8.66 22.17
N ALA A 349 -4.18 -9.11 23.15
CA ALA A 349 -5.57 -9.45 22.96
C ALA A 349 -6.38 -8.20 22.53
N MET A 350 -7.29 -8.41 21.59
CA MET A 350 -8.18 -7.36 21.12
C MET A 350 -9.16 -6.96 22.22
N ILE A 351 -9.24 -5.67 22.48
CA ILE A 351 -10.21 -5.02 23.36
C ILE A 351 -11.08 -4.06 22.56
N VAL A 352 -12.32 -3.87 23.01
CA VAL A 352 -13.27 -2.91 22.45
C VAL A 352 -13.33 -1.72 23.40
N LEU A 353 -13.07 -0.53 22.88
CA LEU A 353 -13.13 0.72 23.65
C LEU A 353 -14.53 1.32 23.60
N ASP A 354 -15.13 1.37 22.42
CA ASP A 354 -16.44 1.96 22.23
C ASP A 354 -17.25 1.21 21.18
N GLU A 355 -18.57 1.27 21.32
CA GLU A 355 -19.56 0.73 20.39
C GLU A 355 -20.63 1.80 20.16
N PHE A 356 -21.04 1.99 18.92
CA PHE A 356 -21.97 3.05 18.59
C PHE A 356 -22.93 2.66 17.46
N GLU A 357 -24.11 3.29 17.51
CA GLU A 357 -25.11 3.30 16.47
C GLU A 357 -25.60 4.74 16.31
N HIS A 358 -25.70 5.19 15.07
CA HIS A 358 -26.28 6.49 14.72
C HIS A 358 -26.90 6.44 13.34
N SER A 359 -27.84 7.34 13.07
CA SER A 359 -28.42 7.46 11.74
C SER A 359 -27.53 8.33 10.84
N VAL A 360 -27.27 7.86 9.62
CA VAL A 360 -26.58 8.60 8.56
C VAL A 360 -27.52 8.72 7.38
N VAL A 361 -27.67 9.93 6.84
CA VAL A 361 -28.40 10.14 5.59
C VAL A 361 -27.44 9.92 4.44
N VAL A 362 -27.70 8.92 3.61
CA VAL A 362 -26.95 8.65 2.37
C VAL A 362 -27.95 8.72 1.22
N ASN A 363 -27.71 9.56 0.23
CA ASN A 363 -28.61 9.81 -0.91
C ASN A 363 -30.06 10.14 -0.46
N GLY A 364 -30.21 10.94 0.61
CA GLY A 364 -31.52 11.30 1.17
C GLY A 364 -32.21 10.21 1.99
N ILE A 365 -31.63 9.02 2.12
CA ILE A 365 -32.17 7.90 2.90
C ILE A 365 -31.45 7.79 4.24
N SER A 366 -32.19 7.88 5.34
CA SER A 366 -31.65 7.64 6.68
C SER A 366 -31.38 6.16 6.89
N MET A 367 -30.11 5.79 7.09
CA MET A 367 -29.68 4.44 7.36
C MET A 367 -29.01 4.35 8.74
N PRO A 368 -29.26 3.28 9.53
CA PRO A 368 -28.50 3.04 10.75
C PRO A 368 -27.05 2.67 10.38
N CYS A 369 -26.12 3.51 10.80
CA CYS A 369 -24.70 3.23 10.83
C CYS A 369 -24.34 2.60 12.18
N VAL A 370 -23.53 1.56 12.13
CA VAL A 370 -23.08 0.79 13.29
C VAL A 370 -21.57 0.67 13.20
N GLY A 371 -20.88 0.83 14.32
CA GLY A 371 -19.43 0.67 14.39
C GLY A 371 -18.89 0.42 15.78
N MET A 372 -17.64 0.01 15.81
CA MET A 372 -16.88 -0.23 17.04
C MET A 372 -15.46 0.33 16.93
N VAL A 373 -14.92 0.75 18.06
CA VAL A 373 -13.54 1.18 18.22
C VAL A 373 -12.78 0.09 18.95
N VAL A 374 -11.70 -0.42 18.34
CA VAL A 374 -10.93 -1.55 18.85
C VAL A 374 -9.44 -1.23 18.91
N THR A 375 -8.76 -1.86 19.86
CA THR A 375 -7.29 -1.80 19.99
C THR A 375 -6.78 -3.02 20.76
N SER A 376 -5.51 -3.05 21.13
CA SER A 376 -4.98 -3.95 22.17
C SER A 376 -4.32 -3.11 23.27
N ARG A 377 -4.08 -3.69 24.45
CA ARG A 377 -3.42 -2.96 25.55
C ARG A 377 -2.03 -2.50 25.15
N ALA A 378 -1.26 -3.37 24.49
CA ALA A 378 0.07 -3.06 23.98
C ALA A 378 0.02 -1.96 22.91
N LEU A 379 -0.89 -2.06 21.94
CA LEU A 379 -1.00 -1.08 20.86
C LEU A 379 -1.41 0.30 21.40
N PHE A 380 -2.38 0.35 22.32
CA PHE A 380 -2.88 1.60 22.87
C PHE A 380 -1.83 2.34 23.71
N GLN A 381 -0.73 1.71 24.14
CA GLN A 381 0.39 2.44 24.75
C GLN A 381 1.05 3.43 23.78
N ASN A 382 0.91 3.24 22.46
CA ASN A 382 1.53 4.08 21.45
C ASN A 382 1.08 5.54 21.51
N ILE A 383 -0.17 5.83 21.90
CA ILE A 383 -0.62 7.22 22.06
C ILE A 383 0.05 7.87 23.27
N ARG A 384 0.19 7.15 24.39
CA ARG A 384 0.94 7.63 25.57
C ARG A 384 2.40 7.96 25.20
N ARG A 385 3.04 7.09 24.42
CA ARG A 385 4.43 7.30 23.93
C ARG A 385 4.50 8.50 22.99
N ALA A 386 3.55 8.64 22.07
CA ALA A 386 3.48 9.77 21.15
C ALA A 386 3.32 11.11 21.89
N VAL A 387 2.39 11.21 22.84
CA VAL A 387 2.18 12.46 23.62
C VAL A 387 3.44 12.82 24.40
N ARG A 388 4.07 11.85 25.07
CA ARG A 388 5.33 12.05 25.82
C ARG A 388 6.47 12.52 24.91
N ASP A 389 6.64 11.90 23.75
CA ASP A 389 7.82 12.10 22.90
C ASP A 389 7.68 13.26 21.91
N GLN A 390 6.46 13.71 21.63
CA GLN A 390 6.16 14.81 20.71
C GLN A 390 5.84 16.14 21.41
N ASP A 391 5.81 16.16 22.75
CA ASP A 391 5.83 17.35 23.61
C ASP A 391 4.90 18.49 23.13
N GLY A 392 3.59 18.23 23.15
CA GLY A 392 2.57 19.21 22.74
C GLY A 392 2.47 19.47 21.23
N THR A 393 3.19 18.70 20.41
CA THR A 393 3.10 18.76 18.94
C THR A 393 2.64 17.44 18.35
N VAL A 394 1.67 16.78 18.99
CA VAL A 394 1.21 15.45 18.56
C VAL A 394 0.61 15.52 17.16
N VAL A 395 1.03 14.61 16.28
CA VAL A 395 0.52 14.53 14.90
C VAL A 395 -0.32 13.27 14.69
N LEU A 396 -1.31 13.39 13.82
CA LEU A 396 -2.25 12.33 13.50
C LEU A 396 -2.25 12.03 12.00
N SER A 397 -2.43 10.77 11.64
CA SER A 397 -2.85 10.36 10.31
C SER A 397 -3.96 9.33 10.45
N THR A 398 -4.93 9.38 9.54
CA THR A 398 -6.06 8.45 9.53
C THR A 398 -6.54 8.28 8.11
N ASP A 399 -6.95 7.06 7.76
CA ASP A 399 -7.51 6.75 6.45
C ASP A 399 -8.49 5.57 6.54
N GLY A 400 -9.47 5.58 5.65
CA GLY A 400 -10.43 4.49 5.46
C GLY A 400 -9.94 3.56 4.36
N THR A 401 -9.28 2.46 4.72
CA THR A 401 -8.54 1.68 3.71
C THR A 401 -9.33 0.54 3.10
N TYR A 402 -10.23 -0.10 3.85
CA TYR A 402 -10.67 -1.44 3.46
C TYR A 402 -12.14 -1.78 3.60
N ARG A 403 -12.73 -2.17 2.47
CA ARG A 403 -13.86 -3.10 2.42
C ARG A 403 -13.38 -4.56 2.60
N ILE A 404 -12.77 -4.90 3.75
CA ILE A 404 -12.29 -6.27 4.07
C ILE A 404 -13.49 -7.24 4.10
N HIS A 405 -14.64 -6.71 4.47
CA HIS A 405 -15.89 -7.40 4.66
C HIS A 405 -16.72 -7.50 3.36
N PHE A 406 -17.43 -8.62 3.14
CA PHE A 406 -18.32 -8.78 1.98
C PHE A 406 -19.53 -7.85 2.00
N GLY A 407 -19.95 -7.38 3.18
CA GLY A 407 -21.07 -6.45 3.38
C GLY A 407 -20.63 -4.99 3.47
N GLY A 408 -19.48 -4.62 2.90
CA GLY A 408 -19.10 -3.23 2.69
C GLY A 408 -18.63 -2.44 3.93
N TRP A 409 -18.29 -3.10 5.04
CA TRP A 409 -17.75 -2.42 6.22
C TRP A 409 -16.32 -1.93 5.96
N THR A 410 -16.02 -0.73 6.45
CA THR A 410 -14.70 -0.12 6.38
C THR A 410 -13.92 -0.37 7.67
N LEU A 411 -12.67 -0.82 7.53
CA LEU A 411 -11.66 -0.69 8.57
C LEU A 411 -10.90 0.63 8.37
N VAL A 412 -10.93 1.47 9.40
CA VAL A 412 -10.25 2.76 9.49
C VAL A 412 -9.13 2.65 10.51
N ASP A 413 -7.93 3.09 10.15
CA ASP A 413 -6.80 3.19 11.06
C ASP A 413 -6.59 4.62 11.56
N CYS A 414 -6.19 4.75 12.82
CA CYS A 414 -5.86 6.03 13.44
C CYS A 414 -4.56 5.90 14.22
N GLY A 415 -3.60 6.78 13.94
CA GLY A 415 -2.28 6.70 14.51
C GLY A 415 -1.45 7.95 14.31
N GLY A 416 -0.25 7.94 14.88
CA GLY A 416 0.71 9.03 14.75
C GLY A 416 1.79 8.75 13.70
N ILE A 417 2.58 9.76 13.37
CA ILE A 417 3.81 9.60 12.58
C ILE A 417 5.02 9.77 13.49
N SER A 418 5.99 8.85 13.37
CA SER A 418 7.31 9.00 13.96
C SER A 418 8.39 8.83 12.90
N ILE A 419 9.62 9.25 13.23
CA ILE A 419 10.78 9.04 12.38
C ILE A 419 11.67 7.96 12.98
N GLU A 420 12.17 7.09 12.11
CA GLU A 420 13.16 6.06 12.44
C GLU A 420 14.36 6.14 11.51
N THR A 421 15.49 5.63 11.98
CA THR A 421 16.68 5.43 11.16
C THR A 421 16.68 4.01 10.60
N THR A 422 16.77 3.89 9.27
CA THR A 422 16.91 2.61 8.58
C THR A 422 18.19 2.66 7.75
N GLY A 423 19.26 2.03 8.25
CA GLY A 423 20.60 2.17 7.69
C GLY A 423 21.09 3.63 7.75
N PRO A 424 21.60 4.23 6.65
CA PRO A 424 22.04 5.62 6.63
C PRO A 424 20.91 6.64 6.39
N SER A 425 19.66 6.19 6.33
CA SER A 425 18.51 7.01 5.94
C SER A 425 17.49 7.16 7.07
N TYR A 426 16.68 8.21 6.98
CA TYR A 426 15.57 8.48 7.88
C TYR A 426 14.25 8.17 7.16
N VAL A 427 13.30 7.55 7.85
CA VAL A 427 12.02 7.12 7.27
C VAL A 427 10.89 7.53 8.21
N GLN A 428 9.84 8.14 7.67
CA GLN A 428 8.59 8.37 8.40
C GLN A 428 7.79 7.08 8.47
N ARG A 429 7.28 6.74 9.65
CA ARG A 429 6.52 5.52 9.93
C ARG A 429 5.20 5.86 10.58
N PHE A 430 4.14 5.22 10.10
CA PHE A 430 2.83 5.27 10.74
C PHE A 430 2.80 4.35 11.96
N ARG A 431 2.34 4.88 13.10
CA ARG A 431 2.29 4.20 14.39
C ARG A 431 0.83 4.11 14.84
N PRO A 432 0.13 2.99 14.57
CA PRO A 432 -1.28 2.86 14.91
C PRO A 432 -1.51 2.95 16.42
N TRP A 433 -2.64 3.53 16.80
CA TRP A 433 -3.11 3.66 18.19
C TRP A 433 -4.37 2.83 18.41
N LEU A 434 -5.30 2.92 17.47
CA LEU A 434 -6.57 2.20 17.48
C LEU A 434 -7.11 2.05 16.05
N TYR A 435 -8.15 1.25 15.93
CA TYR A 435 -8.89 1.05 14.70
C TYR A 435 -10.38 1.28 14.94
N MET A 436 -11.08 1.77 13.92
CA MET A 436 -12.53 1.76 13.87
C MET A 436 -12.98 0.79 12.79
N PHE A 437 -13.91 -0.10 13.13
CA PHE A 437 -14.59 -0.97 12.17
C PHE A 437 -16.04 -0.54 12.08
N VAL A 438 -16.44 0.02 10.93
CA VAL A 438 -17.70 0.73 10.76
C VAL A 438 -18.39 0.37 9.45
N ARG A 439 -19.73 0.34 9.46
CA ARG A 439 -20.52 0.07 8.25
C ARG A 439 -20.53 1.24 7.27
N THR A 440 -20.59 2.48 7.77
CA THR A 440 -20.66 3.68 6.94
C THR A 440 -19.79 4.78 7.55
N GLU A 441 -18.79 5.21 6.79
CA GLU A 441 -17.94 6.34 7.14
C GLU A 441 -18.77 7.64 7.12
N SER A 442 -18.72 8.40 8.21
CA SER A 442 -19.48 9.64 8.40
C SER A 442 -18.76 10.49 9.43
N THR A 443 -19.05 11.80 9.45
CA THR A 443 -18.48 12.73 10.45
C THR A 443 -18.69 12.21 11.86
N GLN A 444 -19.90 11.73 12.19
CA GLN A 444 -20.22 11.20 13.51
C GLN A 444 -19.41 9.94 13.83
N ALA A 445 -19.18 9.05 12.86
CA ALA A 445 -18.36 7.85 13.10
C ALA A 445 -16.91 8.23 13.45
N TYR A 446 -16.30 9.14 12.68
CA TYR A 446 -14.95 9.63 12.96
C TYR A 446 -14.86 10.39 14.28
N GLU A 447 -15.87 11.21 14.59
CA GLU A 447 -15.97 11.90 15.88
C GLU A 447 -16.00 10.89 17.03
N ARG A 448 -16.80 9.81 16.94
CA ARG A 448 -16.81 8.74 17.96
C ARG A 448 -15.44 8.09 18.13
N MET A 449 -14.73 7.82 17.03
CA MET A 449 -13.38 7.26 17.08
C MET A 449 -12.39 8.20 17.80
N PHE A 450 -12.39 9.50 17.47
CA PHE A 450 -11.51 10.48 18.09
C PHE A 450 -11.89 10.76 19.56
N CYS A 451 -13.17 10.86 19.88
CA CYS A 451 -13.66 10.99 21.25
C CYS A 451 -13.28 9.78 22.10
N ALA A 452 -13.35 8.55 21.55
CA ALA A 452 -12.86 7.35 22.23
C ALA A 452 -11.35 7.43 22.49
N LEU A 453 -10.55 7.86 21.50
CA LEU A 453 -9.11 8.08 21.69
C LEU A 453 -8.83 9.02 22.88
N VAL A 454 -9.46 10.20 22.90
CA VAL A 454 -9.27 11.20 23.97
C VAL A 454 -9.72 10.66 25.32
N LYS A 455 -10.96 10.16 25.39
CA LYS A 455 -11.57 9.64 26.63
C LYS A 455 -10.72 8.55 27.27
N TYR A 456 -10.35 7.53 26.51
CA TYR A 456 -9.65 6.37 27.07
C TYR A 456 -8.16 6.63 27.30
N THR A 457 -7.53 7.53 26.55
CA THR A 457 -6.16 7.98 26.86
C THR A 457 -6.14 8.71 28.21
N LYS A 458 -7.10 9.60 28.47
CA LYS A 458 -7.24 10.28 29.76
C LYS A 458 -7.55 9.29 30.88
N MET A 459 -8.50 8.38 30.67
CA MET A 459 -8.90 7.40 31.68
C MET A 459 -7.77 6.44 32.06
N PHE A 460 -7.09 5.85 31.07
CA PHE A 460 -6.08 4.82 31.31
C PHE A 460 -4.73 5.41 31.68
N PHE A 461 -4.33 6.55 31.13
CA PHE A 461 -2.98 7.06 31.34
C PHE A 461 -2.92 8.38 32.10
N ASP A 462 -4.06 9.02 32.35
CA ASP A 462 -4.13 10.41 32.83
C ASP A 462 -3.35 11.38 31.91
N VAL A 463 -3.47 11.15 30.60
CA VAL A 463 -2.80 11.94 29.55
C VAL A 463 -3.85 12.63 28.69
N ASP A 464 -3.71 13.94 28.55
CA ASP A 464 -4.54 14.75 27.65
C ASP A 464 -3.98 14.68 26.22
N VAL A 465 -4.87 14.44 25.25
CA VAL A 465 -4.52 14.33 23.83
C VAL A 465 -4.93 15.60 23.10
N ASP A 466 -3.94 16.40 22.72
CA ASP A 466 -4.12 17.58 21.87
C ASP A 466 -3.39 17.37 20.54
N ILE A 467 -4.15 17.23 19.45
CA ILE A 467 -3.60 16.98 18.11
C ILE A 467 -3.30 18.31 17.44
N ARG A 468 -2.00 18.57 17.22
CA ARG A 468 -1.54 19.83 16.62
C ARG A 468 -1.74 19.86 15.10
N SER A 469 -1.54 18.73 14.43
CA SER A 469 -1.69 18.63 12.97
C SER A 469 -2.12 17.24 12.55
N ALA A 470 -2.94 17.15 11.50
CA ALA A 470 -3.44 15.89 10.96
C ALA A 470 -3.21 15.82 9.45
N SER A 471 -2.64 14.73 8.95
CA SER A 471 -2.44 14.49 7.51
C SER A 471 -3.44 13.47 7.01
N ILE A 472 -4.35 13.94 6.17
CA ILE A 472 -5.51 13.19 5.69
C ILE A 472 -5.66 13.30 4.18
N ASP A 473 -6.38 12.33 3.61
CA ASP A 473 -6.94 12.47 2.28
C ASP A 473 -8.07 13.51 2.26
N HIS A 474 -8.44 13.95 1.06
CA HIS A 474 -9.53 14.92 0.88
C HIS A 474 -10.87 14.27 1.24
N SER A 475 -11.24 14.37 2.53
CA SER A 475 -12.43 13.77 3.13
C SER A 475 -13.06 14.74 4.12
N ASP A 476 -14.20 15.34 3.73
CA ASP A 476 -14.93 16.28 4.59
C ASP A 476 -15.44 15.63 5.88
N ALA A 477 -15.75 14.34 5.87
CA ALA A 477 -16.17 13.61 7.06
C ALA A 477 -15.06 13.55 8.11
N ILE A 478 -13.83 13.23 7.69
CA ILE A 478 -12.66 13.20 8.59
C ILE A 478 -12.32 14.61 9.06
N ALA A 479 -12.26 15.58 8.13
CA ALA A 479 -11.91 16.97 8.44
C ALA A 479 -12.89 17.59 9.44
N SER A 480 -14.19 17.40 9.23
CA SER A 480 -15.22 17.93 10.13
C SER A 480 -15.12 17.31 11.52
N ALA A 481 -14.88 15.99 11.62
CA ALA A 481 -14.70 15.32 12.90
C ALA A 481 -13.44 15.80 13.64
N LEU A 482 -12.34 16.05 12.91
CA LEU A 482 -11.12 16.63 13.47
C LEU A 482 -11.38 18.04 14.01
N GLU A 483 -12.09 18.89 13.28
CA GLU A 483 -12.44 20.26 13.71
C GLU A 483 -13.39 20.27 14.93
N ILE A 484 -14.29 19.29 15.04
CA ILE A 484 -15.17 19.12 16.20
C ILE A 484 -14.37 18.76 17.46
N VAL A 485 -13.47 17.77 17.35
CA VAL A 485 -12.73 17.25 18.52
C VAL A 485 -11.53 18.13 18.88
N TRP A 486 -10.84 18.69 17.88
CA TRP A 486 -9.69 19.58 18.04
C TRP A 486 -9.84 20.84 17.16
N PRO A 487 -10.52 21.90 17.65
CA PRO A 487 -10.82 23.10 16.86
C PRO A 487 -9.60 23.86 16.30
N ASN A 488 -8.42 23.66 16.91
CA ASN A 488 -7.18 24.33 16.51
C ASN A 488 -6.26 23.44 15.65
N VAL A 489 -6.73 22.27 15.20
CA VAL A 489 -5.93 21.32 14.42
C VAL A 489 -5.55 21.89 13.06
N GLU A 490 -4.27 21.76 12.69
CA GLU A 490 -3.82 22.05 11.33
C GLU A 490 -4.08 20.83 10.43
N ILE A 491 -5.12 20.91 9.60
CA ILE A 491 -5.42 19.87 8.60
C ILE A 491 -4.46 20.02 7.41
N LEU A 492 -3.79 18.93 7.07
CA LEU A 492 -2.86 18.82 5.95
C LEU A 492 -3.46 17.88 4.91
N THR A 493 -3.61 18.37 3.68
CA THR A 493 -4.14 17.58 2.56
C THR A 493 -3.01 16.79 1.90
N CYS A 494 -3.19 15.48 1.72
CA CYS A 494 -2.19 14.65 1.07
C CYS A 494 -1.89 15.11 -0.37
N TYR A 495 -0.63 15.50 -0.63
CA TYR A 495 -0.20 15.99 -1.94
C TYR A 495 -0.27 14.92 -3.04
N GLU A 496 0.11 13.69 -2.72
CA GLU A 496 0.15 12.58 -3.68
C GLU A 496 -1.27 12.19 -4.16
N HIS A 497 -2.24 12.13 -3.25
CA HIS A 497 -3.65 11.91 -3.59
C HIS A 497 -4.26 13.07 -4.37
N LEU A 498 -3.93 14.33 -4.01
CA LEU A 498 -4.31 15.51 -4.79
C LEU A 498 -3.79 15.41 -6.23
N LEU A 499 -2.49 15.12 -6.41
CA LEU A 499 -1.91 14.95 -7.76
C LEU A 499 -2.61 13.86 -8.56
N ARG A 500 -2.88 12.71 -7.92
CA ARG A 500 -3.60 11.61 -8.56
C ARG A 500 -5.00 12.04 -8.97
N GLN A 501 -5.70 12.81 -8.15
CA GLN A 501 -7.05 13.27 -8.46
C GLN A 501 -7.06 14.33 -9.56
N CYS A 502 -6.10 15.25 -9.58
CA CYS A 502 -5.95 16.22 -10.67
C CYS A 502 -5.71 15.55 -12.03
N ARG A 503 -4.94 14.44 -12.09
CA ARG A 503 -4.73 13.70 -13.35
C ARG A 503 -6.00 13.08 -13.92
N LYS A 504 -7.02 12.82 -13.09
CA LYS A 504 -8.30 12.25 -13.54
C LYS A 504 -9.26 13.29 -14.12
N GLN A 505 -8.97 14.59 -13.96
CA GLN A 505 -9.87 15.66 -14.41
C GLN A 505 -9.71 16.02 -15.89
N THR A 506 -9.30 15.08 -16.74
CA THR A 506 -9.11 15.31 -18.18
C THR A 506 -10.38 15.73 -18.92
N ARG A 507 -11.56 15.57 -18.32
CA ARG A 507 -12.82 16.08 -18.88
C ARG A 507 -13.01 17.59 -18.67
N LEU A 508 -12.32 18.18 -17.69
CA LEU A 508 -12.41 19.62 -17.38
C LEU A 508 -11.41 20.46 -18.18
N GLU A 509 -10.45 19.84 -18.87
CA GLU A 509 -9.50 20.56 -19.71
C GLU A 509 -10.13 20.89 -21.07
N LYS A 510 -10.02 22.14 -21.48
CA LYS A 510 -10.50 22.61 -22.78
C LYS A 510 -9.47 22.29 -23.87
N ARG A 511 -8.20 22.56 -23.59
CA ARG A 511 -7.08 22.18 -24.45
C ARG A 511 -6.59 20.79 -24.05
N LYS A 512 -6.67 19.85 -24.99
CA LYS A 512 -6.15 18.49 -24.82
C LYS A 512 -4.68 18.53 -24.38
N GLY A 513 -4.36 17.84 -23.28
CA GLY A 513 -3.02 17.77 -22.70
C GLY A 513 -2.67 18.91 -21.74
N TYR A 514 -3.54 19.90 -21.53
CA TYR A 514 -3.25 21.05 -20.67
C TYR A 514 -2.92 20.64 -19.23
N ILE A 515 -3.63 19.65 -18.68
CA ILE A 515 -3.37 19.18 -17.31
C ILE A 515 -1.94 18.66 -17.20
N LYS A 516 -1.51 17.84 -18.15
CA LYS A 516 -0.18 17.22 -18.15
C LYS A 516 0.93 18.25 -18.36
N ASP A 517 0.74 19.12 -19.34
CA ASP A 517 1.82 19.98 -19.86
C ASP A 517 1.95 21.30 -19.10
N VAL A 518 0.87 21.81 -18.51
CA VAL A 518 0.83 23.12 -17.84
C VAL A 518 0.40 23.00 -16.38
N ALA A 519 -0.75 22.38 -16.12
CA ALA A 519 -1.32 22.38 -14.77
C ALA A 519 -0.46 21.61 -13.77
N MET A 520 0.06 20.44 -14.14
CA MET A 520 0.91 19.60 -13.27
C MET A 520 2.23 20.30 -12.88
N PRO A 521 2.99 20.92 -13.81
CA PRO A 521 4.10 21.80 -13.45
C PRO A 521 3.71 22.92 -12.49
N HIS A 522 2.60 23.62 -12.71
CA HIS A 522 2.13 24.68 -11.81
C HIS A 522 1.78 24.13 -10.41
N ILE A 523 1.13 22.98 -10.32
CA ILE A 523 0.81 22.32 -9.04
C ILE A 523 2.09 21.89 -8.31
N ARG A 524 3.11 21.38 -9.03
CA ARG A 524 4.44 21.08 -8.45
C ARG A 524 5.12 22.34 -7.92
N LEU A 525 5.02 23.45 -8.66
CA LEU A 525 5.52 24.76 -8.25
C LEU A 525 4.87 25.23 -6.94
N LEU A 526 3.55 25.10 -6.82
CA LEU A 526 2.83 25.40 -5.59
C LEU A 526 3.25 24.49 -4.42
N HIS A 527 3.43 23.18 -4.66
CA HIS A 527 3.85 22.23 -3.62
C HIS A 527 5.20 22.59 -3.00
N ILE A 528 6.12 23.13 -3.80
CA ILE A 528 7.42 23.57 -3.31
C ILE A 528 7.40 24.98 -2.70
N SER A 529 6.25 25.56 -2.39
CA SER A 529 6.18 26.84 -1.67
C SER A 529 6.87 26.78 -0.30
N ARG A 530 7.44 27.92 0.13
CA ARG A 530 8.24 28.05 1.35
C ARG A 530 7.43 28.58 2.54
N SER A 531 6.21 29.05 2.30
CA SER A 531 5.25 29.49 3.33
C SER A 531 3.83 29.48 2.78
N LEU A 532 2.83 29.44 3.67
CA LEU A 532 1.42 29.49 3.29
C LEU A 532 1.04 30.81 2.59
N LYS A 533 1.61 31.95 3.01
CA LYS A 533 1.35 33.25 2.36
C LYS A 533 1.90 33.28 0.94
N GLN A 534 3.11 32.77 0.73
CA GLN A 534 3.70 32.62 -0.60
C GLN A 534 2.85 31.68 -1.47
N PHE A 535 2.41 30.55 -0.90
CA PHE A 535 1.55 29.58 -1.58
C PHE A 535 0.25 30.23 -2.07
N ARG A 536 -0.47 30.95 -1.20
CA ARG A 536 -1.74 31.63 -1.55
C ARG A 536 -1.56 32.68 -2.65
N ALA A 537 -0.47 33.45 -2.60
CA ALA A 537 -0.20 34.44 -3.64
C ALA A 537 0.16 33.78 -4.99
N LEU A 538 0.93 32.69 -4.97
CA LEU A 538 1.24 31.93 -6.18
C LEU A 538 0.00 31.22 -6.74
N SER A 539 -0.87 30.68 -5.89
CA SER A 539 -2.07 29.98 -6.34
C SER A 539 -3.03 30.92 -7.06
N GLN A 540 -3.18 32.17 -6.58
CA GLN A 540 -3.93 33.21 -7.30
C GLN A 540 -3.38 33.47 -8.71
N ARG A 541 -2.05 33.50 -8.87
CA ARG A 541 -1.41 33.67 -10.19
C ARG A 541 -1.61 32.45 -11.09
N VAL A 542 -1.50 31.24 -10.55
CA VAL A 542 -1.77 29.99 -11.29
C VAL A 542 -3.20 29.98 -11.81
N ILE A 543 -4.19 30.26 -10.94
CA ILE A 543 -5.60 30.30 -11.32
C ILE A 543 -5.87 31.38 -12.38
N SER A 544 -5.27 32.57 -12.22
CA SER A 544 -5.41 33.65 -13.21
C SER A 544 -4.82 33.28 -14.56
N SER A 545 -3.66 32.60 -14.57
CA SER A 545 -3.04 32.08 -15.80
C SER A 545 -3.93 31.05 -16.49
N TRP A 546 -4.45 30.07 -15.74
CA TRP A 546 -5.32 29.03 -16.31
C TRP A 546 -6.61 29.64 -16.90
N LYS A 547 -7.22 30.60 -16.20
CA LYS A 547 -8.38 31.34 -16.74
C LYS A 547 -8.02 32.15 -17.98
N GLY A 548 -6.84 32.78 -18.02
CA GLY A 548 -6.32 33.50 -19.18
C GLY A 548 -6.09 32.58 -20.40
N ASP A 549 -5.70 31.33 -20.17
CA ASP A 549 -5.57 30.29 -21.20
C ASP A 549 -6.92 29.70 -21.65
N GLY A 550 -8.03 30.12 -21.03
CA GLY A 550 -9.38 29.64 -21.33
C GLY A 550 -9.81 28.40 -20.54
N GLU A 551 -9.03 27.96 -19.56
CA GLU A 551 -9.26 26.75 -18.73
C GLU A 551 -10.13 27.08 -17.49
N TYR A 552 -11.29 27.69 -17.71
CA TYR A 552 -12.15 28.21 -16.63
C TYR A 552 -12.71 27.12 -15.72
N GLU A 553 -13.19 26.00 -16.28
CA GLU A 553 -13.78 24.90 -15.51
C GLU A 553 -12.75 24.21 -14.63
N LEU A 554 -11.60 23.84 -15.22
CA LEU A 554 -10.47 23.29 -14.48
C LEU A 554 -10.00 24.23 -13.36
N ALA A 555 -9.86 25.53 -13.66
CA ALA A 555 -9.43 26.52 -12.68
C ALA A 555 -10.46 26.69 -11.54
N SER A 556 -11.74 26.76 -11.87
CA SER A 556 -12.83 26.88 -10.89
C SER A 556 -12.91 25.64 -10.00
N TRP A 557 -12.83 24.45 -10.59
CA TRP A 557 -12.77 23.19 -9.86
C TRP A 557 -11.58 23.15 -8.89
N PHE A 558 -10.36 23.41 -9.37
CA PHE A 558 -9.18 23.35 -8.53
C PHE A 558 -9.23 24.37 -7.39
N GLN A 559 -9.71 25.58 -7.68
CA GLN A 559 -9.90 26.64 -6.70
C GLN A 559 -10.90 26.23 -5.60
N ASN A 560 -12.04 25.66 -5.99
CA ASN A 560 -13.12 25.32 -5.05
C ASN A 560 -12.86 24.02 -4.27
N VAL A 561 -12.02 23.12 -4.79
CA VAL A 561 -11.73 21.83 -4.13
C VAL A 561 -10.45 21.90 -3.28
N TYR A 562 -9.36 22.47 -3.80
CA TYR A 562 -8.02 22.35 -3.19
C TYR A 562 -7.39 23.67 -2.73
N LEU A 563 -8.00 24.81 -3.02
CA LEU A 563 -7.49 26.13 -2.60
C LEU A 563 -8.41 26.83 -1.59
N THR A 564 -9.38 26.11 -1.02
CA THR A 564 -10.19 26.62 0.09
C THR A 564 -9.38 26.63 1.40
N PRO A 565 -9.73 27.47 2.38
CA PRO A 565 -8.99 27.56 3.64
C PRO A 565 -8.81 26.22 4.38
N ARG A 566 -9.79 25.30 4.26
CA ARG A 566 -9.72 23.95 4.83
C ARG A 566 -8.73 23.04 4.11
N TRP A 567 -8.59 23.17 2.78
CA TRP A 567 -7.91 22.18 1.93
C TRP A 567 -6.59 22.67 1.30
N GLU A 568 -6.19 23.93 1.46
CA GLU A 568 -5.01 24.54 0.82
C GLU A 568 -3.65 24.08 1.37
N ARG A 569 -3.62 23.29 2.45
CA ARG A 569 -2.38 22.94 3.17
C ARG A 569 -1.73 21.65 2.65
N TRP A 570 -1.23 21.68 1.41
CA TRP A 570 -0.54 20.54 0.77
C TRP A 570 0.88 20.85 0.27
N SER A 571 1.39 22.07 0.48
CA SER A 571 2.79 22.40 0.21
C SER A 571 3.74 21.83 1.29
N VAL A 572 5.00 21.61 0.94
CA VAL A 572 6.05 21.08 1.84
C VAL A 572 6.13 21.81 3.19
N ASN A 573 5.91 23.13 3.20
CA ASN A 573 5.99 23.98 4.40
C ASN A 573 4.61 24.34 4.98
N SER A 574 3.56 23.57 4.64
CA SER A 574 2.22 23.77 5.22
C SER A 574 2.12 23.24 6.65
N SER A 575 2.92 22.22 6.98
CA SER A 575 3.08 21.70 8.34
C SER A 575 3.92 22.66 9.17
N SER A 576 3.41 23.02 10.35
CA SER A 576 4.19 23.75 11.34
C SER A 576 5.26 22.90 12.03
N ILE A 577 5.21 21.57 11.87
CA ILE A 577 6.02 20.57 12.58
C ILE A 577 7.07 19.94 11.65
N PRO A 578 8.38 20.18 11.89
CA PRO A 578 9.44 19.48 11.17
C PRO A 578 9.44 18.00 11.52
N GLY A 579 9.43 17.15 10.49
CA GLY A 579 9.33 15.70 10.61
C GLY A 579 7.95 15.18 10.22
N PHE A 580 7.01 16.07 9.87
CA PHE A 580 5.66 15.74 9.45
C PHE A 580 5.30 16.49 8.16
N LEU A 581 4.98 15.74 7.10
CA LEU A 581 4.70 16.25 5.76
C LEU A 581 3.22 16.02 5.40
N PRO A 582 2.65 16.81 4.47
CA PRO A 582 1.29 16.61 3.95
C PRO A 582 1.26 15.40 2.99
N THR A 583 1.40 14.20 3.54
CA THR A 583 1.49 12.95 2.77
C THR A 583 0.92 11.78 3.57
N GLN A 584 0.23 10.88 2.88
CA GLN A 584 -0.27 9.62 3.41
C GLN A 584 0.65 8.42 3.09
N GLN A 585 1.83 8.65 2.50
CA GLN A 585 2.76 7.55 2.21
C GLN A 585 3.11 6.64 3.41
N PRO A 586 3.31 7.15 4.65
CA PRO A 586 3.57 6.29 5.80
C PRO A 586 2.39 5.36 6.12
N ILE A 587 1.16 5.88 6.04
CA ILE A 587 -0.07 5.11 6.32
C ILE A 587 -0.37 4.14 5.16
N GLU A 588 -0.19 4.57 3.90
CA GLU A 588 -0.27 3.69 2.73
C GLU A 588 0.76 2.53 2.77
N SER A 589 1.96 2.79 3.27
CA SER A 589 2.96 1.74 3.47
C SER A 589 2.50 0.72 4.50
N HIS A 590 1.83 1.16 5.56
CA HIS A 590 1.20 0.28 6.55
C HIS A 590 0.03 -0.50 5.94
N HIS A 591 -0.78 0.16 5.11
CA HIS A 591 -1.84 -0.51 4.37
C HIS A 591 -1.35 -1.63 3.46
N ARG A 592 -0.13 -1.54 2.91
CA ARG A 592 0.43 -2.68 2.15
C ARG A 592 0.63 -3.91 3.04
N VAL A 593 1.01 -3.71 4.30
CA VAL A 593 1.15 -4.80 5.28
C VAL A 593 -0.21 -5.39 5.63
N ILE A 594 -1.19 -4.55 5.98
CA ILE A 594 -2.53 -5.05 6.30
C ILE A 594 -3.10 -5.80 5.07
N LYS A 595 -2.89 -5.31 3.84
CA LYS A 595 -3.28 -6.03 2.61
C LYS A 595 -2.74 -7.45 2.56
N VAL A 596 -1.49 -7.66 2.98
CA VAL A 596 -0.89 -9.01 3.06
C VAL A 596 -1.60 -9.84 4.14
N ILE A 597 -1.78 -9.31 5.35
CA ILE A 597 -2.46 -10.01 6.46
C ILE A 597 -3.88 -10.44 6.06
N VAL A 598 -4.61 -9.60 5.34
CA VAL A 598 -6.01 -9.84 4.96
C VAL A 598 -6.18 -10.55 3.62
N THR A 599 -5.07 -10.89 2.92
CA THR A 599 -5.15 -11.45 1.56
C THR A 599 -5.97 -12.73 1.52
N ASP A 600 -5.92 -13.57 2.55
CA ASP A 600 -6.73 -14.81 2.61
C ASP A 600 -8.17 -14.60 3.05
N TYR A 601 -8.51 -13.38 3.51
CA TYR A 601 -9.80 -13.03 4.13
C TYR A 601 -10.59 -12.00 3.32
N LYS A 602 -10.23 -11.75 2.05
CA LYS A 602 -11.00 -10.84 1.19
C LYS A 602 -12.45 -11.33 1.07
N LYS A 603 -13.41 -10.50 1.49
CA LYS A 603 -14.86 -10.80 1.57
C LYS A 603 -15.22 -11.81 2.68
N ALA A 604 -14.43 -11.89 3.75
CA ALA A 604 -14.72 -12.69 4.95
C ALA A 604 -16.03 -12.30 5.64
N PRO A 605 -16.76 -13.24 6.28
CA PRO A 605 -17.89 -12.94 7.15
C PRO A 605 -17.54 -11.91 8.24
N THR A 606 -18.51 -11.12 8.74
CA THR A 606 -18.22 -10.11 9.78
C THR A 606 -17.54 -10.76 10.99
N ILE A 607 -18.08 -11.90 11.44
CA ILE A 607 -17.53 -12.63 12.58
C ILE A 607 -16.10 -13.14 12.33
N THR A 608 -15.76 -13.50 11.09
CA THR A 608 -14.41 -13.93 10.72
C THR A 608 -13.46 -12.74 10.71
N VAL A 609 -13.90 -11.57 10.25
CA VAL A 609 -13.10 -10.34 10.33
C VAL A 609 -12.81 -10.03 11.80
N LEU A 610 -13.85 -10.02 12.64
CA LEU A 610 -13.74 -9.70 14.05
C LEU A 610 -12.88 -10.69 14.84
N ASN A 611 -13.06 -12.00 14.65
CA ASN A 611 -12.37 -13.00 15.46
C ASN A 611 -11.01 -13.43 14.90
N SER A 612 -10.73 -13.22 13.61
CA SER A 612 -9.53 -13.77 12.96
C SER A 612 -8.67 -12.72 12.25
N VAL A 613 -9.26 -11.63 11.73
CA VAL A 613 -8.50 -10.63 10.97
C VAL A 613 -8.01 -9.52 11.87
N LEU A 614 -8.91 -8.84 12.61
CA LEU A 614 -8.54 -7.73 13.49
C LEU A 614 -7.50 -8.15 14.54
N PRO A 615 -7.62 -9.30 15.22
CA PRO A 615 -6.61 -9.73 16.18
C PRO A 615 -5.22 -9.91 15.56
N ARG A 616 -5.13 -10.35 14.29
CA ARG A 616 -3.84 -10.49 13.60
C ARG A 616 -3.24 -9.15 13.18
N VAL A 617 -4.07 -8.20 12.76
CA VAL A 617 -3.62 -6.83 12.48
C VAL A 617 -3.08 -6.20 13.76
N LEU A 618 -3.86 -6.25 14.84
CA LEU A 618 -3.46 -5.72 16.15
C LEU A 618 -2.20 -6.38 16.70
N LEU A 619 -2.09 -7.71 16.57
CA LEU A 619 -0.89 -8.45 16.97
C LEU A 619 0.32 -7.98 16.15
N TYR A 620 0.22 -7.94 14.82
CA TYR A 620 1.32 -7.47 13.98
C TYR A 620 1.79 -6.07 14.38
N ASP A 621 0.85 -5.15 14.62
CA ASP A 621 1.17 -3.77 14.95
C ASP A 621 1.81 -3.63 16.32
N SER A 622 1.27 -4.34 17.30
CA SER A 622 1.84 -4.35 18.65
C SER A 622 3.26 -4.93 18.68
N THR A 623 3.58 -5.92 17.84
CA THR A 623 4.91 -6.54 17.83
C THR A 623 5.93 -5.81 16.97
N ASN A 624 5.50 -5.18 15.86
CA ASN A 624 6.43 -4.59 14.89
C ASN A 624 6.45 -3.05 14.93
N LEU A 625 5.39 -2.42 15.43
CA LEU A 625 5.20 -0.98 15.38
C LEU A 625 5.13 -0.32 16.76
N ALA A 626 5.16 -1.07 17.86
CA ALA A 626 5.24 -0.52 19.21
C ALA A 626 6.70 -0.35 19.70
N VAL A 627 7.48 0.52 19.05
CA VAL A 627 8.80 0.92 19.59
C VAL A 627 8.66 1.96 20.70
N ASP A 628 9.72 2.12 21.48
CA ASP A 628 9.71 2.99 22.66
C ASP A 628 9.71 4.48 22.35
N GLN A 629 10.13 4.88 21.13
CA GLN A 629 10.35 6.28 20.75
C GLN A 629 9.48 6.70 19.57
N HIS A 630 8.64 7.72 19.78
CA HIS A 630 7.64 8.20 18.83
C HIS A 630 7.89 9.66 18.41
N ARG A 631 9.17 10.06 18.29
CA ARG A 631 9.57 11.45 18.01
C ARG A 631 9.41 11.85 16.54
N HIS A 632 9.34 13.16 16.29
CA HIS A 632 9.39 13.79 14.96
C HIS A 632 10.80 13.82 14.32
N PHE A 633 11.74 13.06 14.87
CA PHE A 633 13.11 12.92 14.43
C PHE A 633 13.68 11.61 15.00
N ALA A 634 14.78 11.13 14.44
CA ALA A 634 15.47 9.96 14.95
C ALA A 634 16.95 10.25 15.19
N GLU A 635 17.52 9.57 16.18
CA GLU A 635 18.96 9.47 16.35
C GLU A 635 19.58 8.62 15.24
N GLY A 636 20.65 9.12 14.62
CA GLY A 636 21.29 8.40 13.53
C GLY A 636 22.56 9.09 13.04
N PRO A 637 23.25 8.51 12.06
CA PRO A 637 24.39 9.15 11.42
C PRO A 637 23.96 10.38 10.62
N LEU A 638 24.91 11.29 10.36
CA LEU A 638 24.72 12.29 9.30
C LEU A 638 24.61 11.57 7.96
N ASN A 639 23.56 11.87 7.21
CA ASN A 639 23.39 11.31 5.88
C ASN A 639 24.52 11.80 4.96
N GLY A 640 25.37 10.88 4.48
CA GLY A 640 26.51 11.21 3.63
C GLY A 640 26.13 11.96 2.35
N ALA A 641 24.97 11.68 1.76
CA ALA A 641 24.47 12.44 0.60
C ALA A 641 24.10 13.89 0.98
N ALA A 642 23.58 14.11 2.19
CA ALA A 642 23.31 15.47 2.68
C ALA A 642 24.62 16.24 2.96
N VAL A 643 25.66 15.56 3.47
CA VAL A 643 27.00 16.15 3.67
C VAL A 643 27.62 16.53 2.32
N MET A 644 27.55 15.66 1.32
CA MET A 644 28.03 15.96 -0.05
C MET A 644 27.33 17.18 -0.64
N LYS A 645 25.99 17.19 -0.60
CA LYS A 645 25.20 18.34 -1.09
C LYS A 645 25.48 19.62 -0.31
N ALA A 646 25.79 19.53 0.99
CA ALA A 646 26.19 20.68 1.79
C ALA A 646 27.53 21.24 1.32
N LYS A 647 28.50 20.37 0.99
CA LYS A 647 29.79 20.75 0.43
C LYS A 647 29.58 21.50 -0.90
N ASP A 648 28.78 20.95 -1.80
CA ASP A 648 28.55 21.53 -3.13
C ASP A 648 28.00 22.96 -3.04
N LYS A 649 27.15 23.24 -2.04
CA LYS A 649 26.61 24.58 -1.77
C LYS A 649 27.64 25.56 -1.21
N LEU A 650 28.73 25.06 -0.64
CA LEU A 650 29.81 25.84 -0.04
C LEU A 650 31.02 26.01 -0.96
N ILE A 651 31.15 25.22 -2.05
CA ILE A 651 32.26 25.33 -3.01
C ILE A 651 32.40 26.76 -3.54
N LEU A 652 31.28 27.34 -3.98
CA LEU A 652 31.24 28.70 -4.51
C LEU A 652 30.47 29.63 -3.55
N PRO A 653 31.08 30.73 -3.09
CA PRO A 653 30.39 31.75 -2.29
C PRO A 653 29.15 32.32 -2.99
N SER A 654 29.07 32.22 -4.32
CA SER A 654 27.91 32.61 -5.12
C SER A 654 26.63 31.82 -4.82
N ASN A 655 26.72 30.66 -4.16
CA ASN A 655 25.57 29.78 -3.87
C ASN A 655 24.91 30.04 -2.52
N HIS A 656 25.44 30.95 -1.70
CA HIS A 656 24.85 31.26 -0.40
C HIS A 656 25.03 32.72 0.01
N ARG A 657 24.18 33.20 0.93
CA ARG A 657 24.28 34.54 1.51
C ARG A 657 23.77 34.56 2.94
N ILE A 658 24.56 35.16 3.85
CA ILE A 658 24.16 35.38 5.24
C ILE A 658 23.60 36.80 5.37
N THR A 659 22.43 36.93 6.00
CA THR A 659 21.82 38.23 6.33
C THR A 659 21.55 38.29 7.83
N ARG A 660 22.09 39.29 8.50
CA ARG A 660 21.87 39.54 9.93
C ARG A 660 20.91 40.70 10.13
N THR A 661 19.94 40.54 11.02
CA THR A 661 18.93 41.57 11.30
C THR A 661 19.25 42.21 12.65
N LYS A 662 19.63 43.50 12.65
CA LYS A 662 20.14 44.20 13.85
C LYS A 662 19.13 44.28 15.02
N SER A 663 17.83 44.21 14.74
CA SER A 663 16.77 44.48 15.73
C SER A 663 16.18 43.27 16.45
N ARG A 664 16.52 42.03 16.06
CA ARG A 664 15.86 40.81 16.60
C ARG A 664 16.75 39.60 16.85
N GLY A 665 18.08 39.67 16.67
CA GLY A 665 18.96 38.50 16.85
C GLY A 665 18.53 37.29 16.00
N ARG A 666 18.10 37.54 14.76
CA ARG A 666 17.73 36.49 13.81
C ARG A 666 18.60 36.59 12.58
N THR A 667 19.60 35.73 12.51
CA THR A 667 20.37 35.46 11.28
C THR A 667 19.55 34.60 10.33
N ARG A 668 19.66 34.89 9.02
CA ARG A 668 19.11 34.06 7.96
C ARG A 668 20.21 33.72 6.98
N ILE A 669 20.29 32.45 6.63
CA ILE A 669 21.23 31.95 5.62
C ILE A 669 20.42 31.48 4.42
N PHE A 670 20.69 32.07 3.27
CA PHE A 670 20.03 31.72 2.01
C PHE A 670 20.96 30.85 1.19
N PHE A 671 20.39 29.84 0.54
CA PHE A 671 21.10 28.94 -0.37
C PHE A 671 20.33 28.83 -1.68
N ASN A 672 21.06 28.64 -2.79
CA ASN A 672 20.44 28.22 -4.05
C ASN A 672 19.75 26.85 -3.90
N SER A 673 18.54 26.75 -4.47
CA SER A 673 17.89 25.48 -4.81
C SER A 673 18.74 24.75 -5.86
N GLU A 674 18.63 23.41 -5.90
CA GLU A 674 19.46 22.56 -6.78
C GLU A 674 19.43 23.00 -8.25
N ASN A 675 18.25 23.34 -8.77
CA ASN A 675 18.04 23.79 -10.16
C ASN A 675 18.79 25.08 -10.51
N THR A 676 19.11 25.94 -9.52
CA THR A 676 19.74 27.25 -9.76
C THR A 676 21.15 27.36 -9.19
N MET A 677 21.73 26.23 -8.77
CA MET A 677 23.09 26.19 -8.26
C MET A 677 24.10 26.58 -9.35
N VAL A 678 25.01 27.47 -8.98
CA VAL A 678 26.19 27.80 -9.77
C VAL A 678 27.20 26.67 -9.61
N LEU A 679 27.63 26.07 -10.71
CA LEU A 679 28.60 24.99 -10.74
C LEU A 679 29.98 25.52 -11.16
N PRO A 680 31.08 24.84 -10.76
CA PRO A 680 32.41 25.10 -11.31
C PRO A 680 32.42 24.91 -12.85
N VAL A 681 33.28 25.64 -13.56
CA VAL A 681 33.26 25.97 -15.01
C VAL A 681 33.44 24.78 -16.00
N SER A 682 33.05 23.56 -15.65
CA SER A 682 33.00 22.40 -16.57
C SER A 682 31.58 21.85 -16.80
N THR A 683 30.57 22.39 -16.11
CA THR A 683 29.15 22.03 -16.27
C THR A 683 28.32 23.31 -16.33
N SER A 684 27.84 23.69 -17.51
CA SER A 684 26.94 24.83 -17.67
C SER A 684 25.55 24.47 -17.16
N ASN A 685 25.19 24.97 -15.98
CA ASN A 685 23.78 25.04 -15.58
C ASN A 685 23.18 26.32 -16.16
N LEU A 686 22.35 26.18 -17.19
CA LEU A 686 21.71 27.32 -17.88
C LEU A 686 20.80 28.13 -16.94
N ALA A 687 20.31 27.53 -15.86
CA ALA A 687 19.50 28.19 -14.83
C ALA A 687 20.31 28.67 -13.61
N ALA A 688 21.66 28.66 -13.67
CA ALA A 688 22.51 29.09 -12.57
C ALA A 688 22.33 30.58 -12.26
N VAL A 689 22.01 30.91 -11.01
CA VAL A 689 21.83 32.30 -10.56
C VAL A 689 22.52 32.54 -9.23
N LYS A 690 23.33 33.60 -9.14
CA LYS A 690 24.00 33.98 -7.89
C LYS A 690 23.00 34.39 -6.80
N VAL A 691 23.33 34.12 -5.53
CA VAL A 691 22.54 34.60 -4.38
C VAL A 691 22.92 36.06 -4.07
N THR A 692 22.23 37.01 -4.72
CA THR A 692 22.45 38.47 -4.56
C THR A 692 21.58 39.06 -3.45
N ALA A 693 21.91 40.28 -3.00
CA ALA A 693 21.12 41.00 -2.00
C ALA A 693 19.68 41.25 -2.48
N GLU A 694 19.52 41.70 -3.73
CA GLU A 694 18.20 41.97 -4.31
C GLU A 694 17.35 40.70 -4.41
N ARG A 695 17.92 39.59 -4.90
CA ARG A 695 17.20 38.32 -4.97
C ARG A 695 16.77 37.82 -3.58
N THR A 696 17.60 37.98 -2.56
CA THR A 696 17.19 37.64 -1.18
C THR A 696 16.09 38.55 -0.63
N LYS A 697 16.02 39.81 -1.06
CA LYS A 697 14.97 40.76 -0.69
C LYS A 697 13.64 40.37 -1.35
N VAL A 698 13.64 40.13 -2.66
CA VAL A 698 12.47 39.64 -3.42
C VAL A 698 11.96 38.33 -2.84
N PHE A 699 12.86 37.37 -2.59
CA PHE A 699 12.50 36.10 -1.95
C PHE A 699 11.83 36.34 -0.58
N LYS A 700 12.42 37.17 0.29
CA LYS A 700 11.82 37.50 1.60
C LYS A 700 10.44 38.15 1.49
N GLN A 701 10.24 39.06 0.54
CA GLN A 701 8.93 39.68 0.29
C GLN A 701 7.92 38.62 -0.16
N SER A 702 8.33 37.69 -1.04
CA SER A 702 7.46 36.61 -1.52
C SER A 702 6.99 35.68 -0.39
N LEU A 703 7.81 35.45 0.64
CA LEU A 703 7.43 34.68 1.84
C LEU A 703 6.29 35.33 2.64
N SER A 704 6.09 36.64 2.47
CA SER A 704 4.97 37.36 3.08
C SER A 704 3.72 37.44 2.18
N GLY A 705 3.78 36.85 0.98
CA GLY A 705 2.73 36.91 -0.03
C GLY A 705 2.86 38.10 -1.00
N ASN A 706 3.86 38.96 -0.83
CA ASN A 706 4.10 40.06 -1.76
C ASN A 706 4.96 39.58 -2.94
N LEU A 707 4.33 39.37 -4.09
CA LEU A 707 4.97 38.93 -5.34
C LEU A 707 5.18 40.07 -6.36
N GLY A 708 4.77 41.32 -6.06
CA GLY A 708 4.78 42.43 -7.02
C GLY A 708 3.68 42.37 -8.10
N GLN A 709 3.68 43.34 -9.02
CA GLN A 709 2.61 43.53 -10.01
C GLN A 709 2.75 42.69 -11.29
N VAL A 710 3.96 42.31 -11.71
CA VAL A 710 4.18 41.81 -13.09
C VAL A 710 5.23 40.71 -13.12
N GLU A 711 4.87 39.49 -12.76
CA GLU A 711 5.67 38.34 -13.19
C GLU A 711 4.74 37.21 -13.64
N SER A 712 4.99 36.74 -14.86
CA SER A 712 4.39 35.53 -15.42
C SER A 712 4.64 34.35 -14.49
N ILE A 713 3.69 33.41 -14.43
CA ILE A 713 3.86 32.17 -13.66
C ILE A 713 5.06 31.34 -14.16
N THR A 714 5.46 31.51 -15.42
CA THR A 714 6.61 30.82 -16.03
C THR A 714 7.94 31.14 -15.36
N GLU A 715 8.10 32.33 -14.77
CA GLU A 715 9.34 32.76 -14.11
C GLU A 715 9.30 32.57 -12.59
N ALA A 716 8.11 32.25 -12.04
CA ALA A 716 7.89 32.23 -10.59
C ALA A 716 8.79 31.24 -9.84
N GLU A 717 9.18 30.12 -10.47
CA GLU A 717 10.13 29.17 -9.86
C GLU A 717 11.50 29.85 -9.64
N VAL A 718 12.00 30.55 -10.66
CA VAL A 718 13.30 31.22 -10.63
C VAL A 718 13.27 32.45 -9.73
N THR A 719 12.21 33.25 -9.74
CA THR A 719 12.14 34.45 -8.90
C THR A 719 11.90 34.12 -7.43
N PHE A 720 10.90 33.29 -7.13
CA PHE A 720 10.36 33.16 -5.77
C PHE A 720 10.72 31.86 -5.06
N LEU A 721 11.10 30.81 -5.80
CA LEU A 721 11.26 29.44 -5.23
C LEU A 721 12.68 28.88 -5.41
N SER A 722 13.54 29.61 -6.10
CA SER A 722 14.92 29.24 -6.39
C SER A 722 15.87 29.36 -5.20
N LEU A 723 15.39 29.86 -4.05
CA LEU A 723 16.15 29.91 -2.80
C LEU A 723 15.52 29.02 -1.72
N GLN A 724 16.40 28.56 -0.83
CA GLN A 724 16.09 27.93 0.44
C GLN A 724 16.60 28.82 1.57
N GLN A 725 15.87 28.88 2.68
CA GLN A 725 16.32 29.61 3.86
C GLN A 725 16.54 28.68 5.04
N VAL A 726 17.58 29.00 5.82
CA VAL A 726 17.78 28.53 7.18
C VAL A 726 17.63 29.73 8.10
N ILE A 727 16.66 29.64 9.01
CA ILE A 727 16.44 30.59 10.09
C ILE A 727 17.31 30.15 11.26
N VAL A 728 18.08 31.08 11.79
CA VAL A 728 18.97 30.87 12.93
C VAL A 728 18.43 31.65 14.12
N ASP A 729 18.34 30.99 15.26
CA ASP A 729 18.20 31.64 16.56
C ASP A 729 19.59 31.95 17.10
N ASP A 730 19.96 33.24 17.09
CA ASP A 730 21.31 33.67 17.45
C ASP A 730 21.62 33.38 18.94
N GLN A 731 20.62 33.35 19.83
CA GLN A 731 20.85 33.05 21.25
C GLN A 731 21.11 31.56 21.48
N GLN A 732 20.37 30.70 20.79
CA GLN A 732 20.54 29.25 20.91
C GLN A 732 21.85 28.80 20.25
N ILE A 733 22.21 29.38 19.11
CA ILE A 733 23.48 29.04 18.44
C ILE A 733 24.70 29.49 19.25
N ASP A 734 24.63 30.64 19.93
CA ASP A 734 25.74 31.13 20.76
C ASP A 734 25.99 30.21 21.98
N LYS A 735 24.91 29.71 22.60
CA LYS A 735 24.98 28.73 23.71
C LYS A 735 25.41 27.34 23.27
N MET A 736 25.33 27.04 21.96
CA MET A 736 25.61 25.72 21.43
C MET A 736 27.12 25.47 21.35
N ASN A 737 27.59 24.39 21.98
CA ASN A 737 28.96 23.93 21.81
C ASN A 737 29.19 23.40 20.39
N PRO A 738 30.41 23.52 19.84
CA PRO A 738 30.76 22.87 18.57
C PRO A 738 30.48 21.37 18.63
N LEU A 739 29.81 20.87 17.59
CA LEU A 739 29.36 19.49 17.50
C LEU A 739 30.53 18.58 17.17
N ILE A 740 30.70 17.54 17.99
CA ILE A 740 31.67 16.48 17.73
C ILE A 740 31.03 15.48 16.77
N LEU A 741 31.72 15.17 15.67
CA LEU A 741 31.26 14.16 14.73
C LEU A 741 31.25 12.78 15.40
N ARG A 742 30.07 12.19 15.45
CA ARG A 742 29.82 10.86 16.02
C ARG A 742 29.19 9.96 14.96
N ALA A 743 29.41 8.66 15.10
CA ALA A 743 28.76 7.66 14.26
C ALA A 743 27.23 7.70 14.39
N LYS A 744 26.73 8.06 15.57
CA LYS A 744 25.31 8.27 15.87
C LYS A 744 25.16 9.58 16.64
N TRP A 745 24.28 10.46 16.15
CA TRP A 745 23.95 11.71 16.82
C TRP A 745 22.93 11.45 17.92
N SER A 746 23.22 11.96 19.11
CA SER A 746 22.35 11.81 20.27
C SER A 746 21.11 12.69 20.16
N CYS A 747 20.06 12.33 20.89
CA CYS A 747 18.86 13.16 21.00
C CYS A 747 19.18 14.59 21.48
N GLU A 748 20.13 14.75 22.41
CA GLU A 748 20.56 16.06 22.92
C GLU A 748 21.19 16.93 21.83
N ASP A 749 22.13 16.35 21.07
CA ASP A 749 22.79 17.05 19.95
C ASP A 749 21.76 17.47 18.88
N ILE A 750 20.82 16.58 18.55
CA ILE A 750 19.77 16.84 17.58
C ILE A 750 18.83 17.94 18.07
N GLN A 751 18.44 17.91 19.34
CA GLN A 751 17.55 18.92 19.92
C GLN A 751 18.23 20.28 19.96
N ALA A 752 19.53 20.36 20.28
CA ALA A 752 20.30 21.59 20.20
C ALA A 752 20.28 22.19 18.78
N VAL A 753 20.46 21.35 17.75
CA VAL A 753 20.33 21.80 16.35
C VAL A 753 18.91 22.28 16.03
N ARG A 754 17.88 21.54 16.43
CA ARG A 754 16.46 21.89 16.17
C ARG A 754 16.05 23.19 16.85
N ASN A 755 16.57 23.46 18.05
CA ASN A 755 16.33 24.69 18.78
C ASN A 755 17.01 25.89 18.12
N ALA A 756 18.20 25.69 17.54
CA ALA A 756 18.99 26.77 16.94
C ALA A 756 18.67 27.04 15.46
N LEU A 757 18.31 26.02 14.69
CA LEU A 757 18.18 26.09 13.23
C LEU A 757 16.86 25.52 12.73
N ARG A 758 16.23 26.23 11.78
CA ARG A 758 15.06 25.74 11.04
C ARG A 758 15.21 25.98 9.55
N CYS A 759 15.07 24.93 8.74
CA CYS A 759 15.16 25.02 7.28
C CYS A 759 13.79 24.82 6.60
N THR A 760 13.57 25.48 5.46
CA THR A 760 12.34 25.35 4.67
C THR A 760 12.38 24.27 3.58
N CYS A 761 13.45 23.46 3.51
CA CYS A 761 13.56 22.47 2.45
C CYS A 761 12.83 21.16 2.78
N LYS A 762 12.41 20.44 1.75
CA LYS A 762 11.70 19.16 1.88
C LYS A 762 12.46 18.14 2.73
N SER A 763 13.78 18.03 2.56
CA SER A 763 14.58 17.09 3.34
C SER A 763 14.56 17.39 4.84
N TYR A 764 14.57 18.66 5.24
CA TYR A 764 14.47 19.03 6.67
C TYR A 764 13.08 18.69 7.22
N MET A 765 12.01 19.00 6.46
CA MET A 765 10.64 18.66 6.85
C MET A 765 10.40 17.15 6.89
N HIS A 766 11.14 16.37 6.09
CA HIS A 766 11.07 14.91 6.10
C HIS A 766 11.85 14.27 7.25
N THR A 767 13.06 14.74 7.56
CA THR A 767 13.92 14.15 8.62
C THR A 767 13.67 14.75 10.01
N GLY A 768 13.00 15.90 10.06
CA GLY A 768 12.78 16.69 11.26
C GLY A 768 13.94 17.61 11.66
N TRP A 769 15.19 17.33 11.27
CA TRP A 769 16.31 18.08 11.84
C TRP A 769 17.51 18.27 10.92
N VAL A 770 17.77 17.35 9.98
CA VAL A 770 18.98 17.36 9.16
C VAL A 770 18.68 17.47 7.68
N CYS A 771 19.37 18.40 7.03
CA CYS A 771 19.42 18.52 5.58
C CYS A 771 20.75 19.15 5.16
N ALA A 772 21.02 19.20 3.85
CA ALA A 772 22.21 19.83 3.31
C ALA A 772 22.37 21.30 3.75
N HIS A 773 21.27 22.06 3.83
CA HIS A 773 21.31 23.46 4.24
C HIS A 773 21.62 23.62 5.72
N THR A 774 21.07 22.78 6.60
CA THR A 774 21.37 22.79 8.02
C THR A 774 22.84 22.45 8.26
N ILE A 775 23.37 21.42 7.59
CA ILE A 775 24.79 21.03 7.69
C ILE A 775 25.69 22.17 7.20
N ALA A 776 25.39 22.77 6.04
CA ALA A 776 26.15 23.90 5.51
C ALA A 776 26.07 25.12 6.45
N SER A 777 24.91 25.37 7.07
CA SER A 777 24.73 26.46 8.04
C SER A 777 25.55 26.24 9.30
N LEU A 778 25.55 25.02 9.86
CA LEU A 778 26.39 24.68 11.01
C LEU A 778 27.89 24.89 10.70
N HIS A 779 28.32 24.67 9.45
CA HIS A 779 29.67 24.99 9.02
C HIS A 779 29.95 26.48 8.97
N LEU A 780 29.06 27.25 8.34
CA LEU A 780 29.17 28.72 8.27
C LEU A 780 29.09 29.40 9.64
N LEU A 781 28.47 28.74 10.62
CA LEU A 781 28.33 29.19 12.01
C LEU A 781 29.41 28.59 12.94
N GLU A 782 30.43 27.94 12.36
CA GLU A 782 31.57 27.35 13.07
C GLU A 782 31.21 26.29 14.11
N LYS A 783 30.01 25.71 14.04
CA LYS A 783 29.55 24.63 14.92
C LYS A 783 29.88 23.23 14.38
N LEU A 784 30.19 23.09 13.10
CA LEU A 784 30.55 21.82 12.47
C LEU A 784 31.62 22.00 11.38
N LYS A 785 32.66 21.17 11.36
CA LYS A 785 33.65 21.19 10.26
C LYS A 785 33.27 20.19 9.18
N ILE A 786 32.79 20.68 8.03
CA ILE A 786 32.32 19.82 6.94
C ILE A 786 33.42 18.91 6.37
N GLY A 787 34.68 19.37 6.34
CA GLY A 787 35.81 18.55 5.90
C GLY A 787 36.01 17.30 6.76
N LEU A 788 35.81 17.41 8.08
CA LEU A 788 35.84 16.26 8.97
C LEU A 788 34.62 15.35 8.77
N ALA A 789 33.44 15.95 8.51
CA ALA A 789 32.22 15.19 8.26
C ALA A 789 32.35 14.33 7.01
N MET A 790 32.97 14.87 5.95
CA MET A 790 33.25 14.12 4.73
C MET A 790 34.17 12.91 4.95
N ALA A 791 35.19 13.05 5.80
CA ALA A 791 36.11 11.95 6.12
C ALA A 791 35.39 10.80 6.87
N SER A 792 34.30 11.11 7.58
CA SER A 792 33.47 10.11 8.27
C SER A 792 32.39 9.47 7.40
N VAL A 793 32.13 9.98 6.19
CA VAL A 793 31.24 9.34 5.23
C VAL A 793 32.00 8.15 4.64
N PRO A 794 31.51 6.90 4.75
CA PRO A 794 32.15 5.76 4.10
C PRO A 794 32.29 6.08 2.61
N MET A 795 33.54 6.10 2.10
CA MET A 795 33.74 6.10 0.66
C MET A 795 32.92 4.93 0.11
N ARG A 796 32.04 5.18 -0.86
CA ARG A 796 31.34 4.09 -1.54
C ARG A 796 32.40 3.08 -1.96
N GLY A 797 32.32 1.85 -1.44
CA GLY A 797 32.87 0.73 -2.17
C GLY A 797 32.28 0.78 -3.59
N LEU A 798 33.09 0.37 -4.57
CA LEU A 798 32.61 0.05 -5.93
C LEU A 798 31.26 -0.67 -5.84
N PRO A 799 30.30 -0.44 -6.75
CA PRO A 799 28.93 -0.93 -6.63
C PRO A 799 28.92 -2.45 -6.42
N GLY A 800 28.81 -2.84 -5.15
CA GLY A 800 28.95 -4.20 -4.67
C GLY A 800 27.68 -4.61 -3.98
N ARG A 801 26.66 -4.91 -4.76
CA ARG A 801 25.70 -5.96 -4.42
C ARG A 801 25.76 -6.95 -5.58
N PRO A 802 26.34 -8.15 -5.39
CA PRO A 802 26.08 -9.24 -6.31
C PRO A 802 24.56 -9.36 -6.44
N ARG A 803 24.03 -9.29 -7.66
CA ARG A 803 22.61 -9.59 -7.89
C ARG A 803 22.33 -10.95 -7.26
N ALA A 804 21.22 -11.04 -6.53
CA ALA A 804 20.76 -12.31 -5.99
C ALA A 804 20.75 -13.35 -7.12
N LEU A 805 21.27 -14.55 -6.85
CA LEU A 805 21.25 -15.67 -7.79
C LEU A 805 19.81 -15.87 -8.30
N VAL A 806 19.58 -15.49 -9.55
CA VAL A 806 18.33 -15.74 -10.27
C VAL A 806 18.27 -17.24 -10.56
N GLY A 807 17.09 -17.83 -10.33
CA GLY A 807 16.85 -19.26 -10.49
C GLY A 807 17.22 -19.79 -11.88
N ALA A 808 17.66 -21.05 -11.93
CA ALA A 808 18.32 -21.72 -13.06
C ALA A 808 17.49 -21.92 -14.35
N LEU A 809 16.40 -21.18 -14.57
CA LEU A 809 15.50 -21.37 -15.72
C LEU A 809 15.12 -20.09 -16.49
N GLN A 810 15.76 -18.95 -16.22
CA GLN A 810 15.65 -17.77 -17.09
C GLN A 810 16.99 -17.48 -17.75
N ARG A 811 17.12 -17.81 -19.04
CA ARG A 811 18.16 -17.19 -19.90
C ARG A 811 17.78 -15.73 -20.09
N GLU A 812 18.40 -14.82 -19.34
CA GLU A 812 18.40 -13.40 -19.67
C GLU A 812 19.10 -13.23 -21.03
N SER A 813 18.45 -12.55 -21.98
CA SER A 813 19.10 -12.05 -23.19
C SER A 813 20.07 -10.92 -22.81
N ASP A 814 21.30 -11.00 -23.33
CA ASP A 814 22.41 -10.10 -23.00
C ASP A 814 22.03 -8.62 -23.18
N MET A 815 22.43 -7.76 -22.24
CA MET A 815 22.20 -6.31 -22.32
C MET A 815 22.90 -5.69 -23.55
N TYR A 816 23.95 -6.33 -24.05
CA TYR A 816 24.70 -5.95 -25.25
C TYR A 816 24.42 -6.88 -26.44
N ASP A 817 23.28 -7.56 -26.42
CA ASP A 817 22.75 -8.25 -27.60
C ASP A 817 22.57 -7.26 -28.76
N VAL A 818 23.00 -7.66 -29.96
CA VAL A 818 23.11 -6.75 -31.11
C VAL A 818 21.74 -6.27 -31.56
N ASP A 819 20.74 -7.16 -31.59
CA ASP A 819 19.38 -6.81 -32.04
C ASP A 819 18.75 -5.79 -31.09
N ARG A 820 18.99 -5.97 -29.79
CA ARG A 820 18.54 -5.04 -28.75
C ARG A 820 19.26 -3.69 -28.82
N LEU A 821 20.57 -3.68 -29.10
CA LEU A 821 21.31 -2.43 -29.30
C LEU A 821 20.84 -1.68 -30.56
N ILE A 822 20.50 -2.40 -31.63
CA ILE A 822 19.93 -1.81 -32.84
C ILE A 822 18.59 -1.13 -32.53
N GLU A 823 17.66 -1.81 -31.83
CA GLU A 823 16.40 -1.20 -31.41
C GLU A 823 16.63 0.02 -30.50
N LEU A 824 17.58 -0.09 -29.57
CA LEU A 824 17.92 0.98 -28.63
C LEU A 824 18.40 2.24 -29.33
N PHE A 825 19.30 2.08 -30.32
CA PHE A 825 19.89 3.19 -31.04
C PHE A 825 18.91 3.80 -32.04
N LYS A 826 17.99 3.00 -32.61
CA LYS A 826 16.87 3.52 -33.43
C LYS A 826 15.87 4.31 -32.58
N THR A 827 15.53 3.83 -31.39
CA THR A 827 14.53 4.46 -30.51
C THR A 827 15.08 5.68 -29.76
N ASN A 828 16.38 5.66 -29.44
CA ASN A 828 17.02 6.76 -28.71
C ASN A 828 18.45 7.02 -29.24
N PRO A 829 18.58 7.75 -30.37
CA PRO A 829 19.86 7.94 -31.06
C PRO A 829 20.94 8.68 -30.25
N GLY A 830 20.54 9.48 -29.26
CA GLY A 830 21.47 10.18 -28.35
C GLY A 830 21.99 9.31 -27.20
N ARG A 831 21.39 8.13 -26.97
CA ARG A 831 21.76 7.24 -25.87
C ARG A 831 23.18 6.66 -25.95
N PRO A 832 23.73 6.28 -27.13
CA PRO A 832 25.10 5.77 -27.22
C PRO A 832 26.19 6.85 -27.12
N LEU A 833 25.85 8.14 -26.96
CA LEU A 833 26.88 9.17 -26.83
C LEU A 833 27.80 8.88 -25.62
N LYS A 834 29.11 9.00 -25.84
CA LYS A 834 30.20 8.67 -24.91
C LYS A 834 30.36 7.17 -24.62
N TRP A 835 29.63 6.29 -25.28
CA TRP A 835 29.84 4.85 -25.10
C TRP A 835 31.18 4.44 -25.72
N PRO A 836 31.93 3.54 -25.07
CA PRO A 836 33.16 2.99 -25.64
C PRO A 836 32.82 2.09 -26.82
N VAL A 837 33.64 2.17 -27.85
CA VAL A 837 33.56 1.30 -29.02
C VAL A 837 34.94 0.75 -29.35
N VAL A 838 35.00 -0.48 -29.85
CA VAL A 838 36.24 -1.09 -30.31
C VAL A 838 36.09 -1.52 -31.76
N GLN A 839 37.04 -1.07 -32.58
CA GLN A 839 37.11 -1.38 -34.01
C GLN A 839 38.47 -2.01 -34.34
N GLU A 840 38.44 -3.03 -35.21
CA GLU A 840 39.63 -3.62 -35.80
C GLU A 840 40.08 -2.77 -37.00
N PHE A 841 41.37 -2.42 -37.02
CA PHE A 841 42.05 -1.77 -38.12
C PHE A 841 43.18 -2.67 -38.62
N ASP A 842 43.35 -2.76 -39.94
CA ASP A 842 44.50 -3.43 -40.53
C ASP A 842 45.69 -2.45 -40.56
N VAL A 843 46.74 -2.74 -39.78
CA VAL A 843 47.98 -1.98 -39.74
C VAL A 843 49.06 -2.77 -40.46
N SER A 844 49.63 -2.19 -41.51
CA SER A 844 50.75 -2.76 -42.25
C SER A 844 52.08 -2.31 -41.65
N ASP A 845 52.89 -3.24 -41.19
CA ASP A 845 54.28 -3.01 -40.78
C ASP A 845 55.19 -4.03 -41.45
N GLU A 846 56.28 -3.55 -42.05
CA GLU A 846 57.32 -4.36 -42.71
C GLU A 846 56.80 -5.53 -43.59
N ASN A 847 55.88 -5.26 -44.52
CA ASN A 847 55.23 -6.23 -45.42
C ASN A 847 54.34 -7.31 -44.74
N LYS A 848 53.87 -7.08 -43.50
CA LYS A 848 52.83 -7.89 -42.84
C LYS A 848 51.67 -7.01 -42.36
N THR A 849 50.44 -7.44 -42.63
CA THR A 849 49.23 -6.79 -42.11
C THR A 849 48.81 -7.45 -40.79
N PHE A 850 48.66 -6.65 -39.75
CA PHE A 850 48.18 -7.07 -38.44
C PHE A 850 46.86 -6.38 -38.11
N LYS A 851 45.95 -7.09 -37.44
CA LYS A 851 44.71 -6.50 -36.93
C LYS A 851 44.97 -5.85 -35.58
N GLU A 852 44.80 -4.55 -35.49
CA GLU A 852 44.89 -3.76 -34.28
C GLU A 852 43.49 -3.35 -33.81
N HIS A 853 43.12 -3.68 -32.56
CA HIS A 853 41.90 -3.18 -31.93
C HIS A 853 42.13 -1.79 -31.36
N ARG A 854 41.49 -0.77 -31.94
CA ARG A 854 41.53 0.60 -31.42
C ARG A 854 40.27 0.92 -30.64
N VAL A 855 40.45 1.59 -29.50
CA VAL A 855 39.37 2.06 -28.64
C VAL A 855 38.98 3.48 -29.05
N GLY A 856 37.69 3.71 -29.21
CA GLY A 856 37.10 5.02 -29.48
C GLY A 856 35.88 5.29 -28.62
N GLN A 857 35.33 6.49 -28.75
CA GLN A 857 34.10 6.90 -28.09
C GLN A 857 33.15 7.55 -29.09
N VAL A 858 31.86 7.26 -28.96
CA VAL A 858 30.82 7.92 -29.76
C VAL A 858 30.76 9.40 -29.37
N ALA A 859 31.16 10.27 -30.30
CA ALA A 859 31.29 11.71 -30.10
C ALA A 859 30.06 12.50 -30.55
N GLY A 860 29.29 11.99 -31.50
CA GLY A 860 28.15 12.69 -32.09
C GLY A 860 27.18 11.77 -32.82
N CYS A 861 25.98 12.28 -33.08
CA CYS A 861 24.92 11.60 -33.84
C CYS A 861 24.20 12.65 -34.70
N ARG A 862 23.92 12.30 -35.96
CA ARG A 862 23.11 13.12 -36.88
C ARG A 862 22.23 12.25 -37.76
N LEU A 863 21.17 12.81 -38.32
CA LEU A 863 20.34 12.15 -39.33
C LEU A 863 20.95 12.41 -40.71
N SER A 864 21.15 11.37 -41.52
CA SER A 864 21.62 11.51 -42.90
C SER A 864 20.54 12.13 -43.77
N GLU A 865 20.83 13.25 -44.43
CA GLU A 865 19.87 13.95 -45.30
C GLU A 865 19.57 13.17 -46.61
N THR A 866 20.46 12.28 -47.03
CA THR A 866 20.33 11.50 -48.27
C THR A 866 19.67 10.13 -48.06
N GLU A 867 19.87 9.50 -46.89
CA GLU A 867 19.41 8.12 -46.63
C GLU A 867 18.33 8.03 -45.55
N GLY A 868 18.08 9.10 -44.78
CA GLY A 868 17.09 9.10 -43.69
C GLY A 868 17.45 8.19 -42.50
N VAL A 869 18.70 7.72 -42.43
CA VAL A 869 19.23 6.86 -41.35
C VAL A 869 20.13 7.67 -40.42
N TYR A 870 20.11 7.35 -39.13
CA TYR A 870 21.02 7.95 -38.15
C TYR A 870 22.46 7.47 -38.36
N ILE A 871 23.40 8.40 -38.35
CA ILE A 871 24.84 8.15 -38.45
C ILE A 871 25.50 8.67 -37.17
N TRP A 872 26.38 7.87 -36.59
CA TRP A 872 27.15 8.21 -35.39
C TRP A 872 28.61 8.44 -35.72
N SER A 873 29.17 9.55 -35.26
CA SER A 873 30.60 9.83 -35.37
C SER A 873 31.32 9.31 -34.12
N VAL A 874 32.34 8.48 -34.31
CA VAL A 874 33.19 7.93 -33.27
C VAL A 874 34.59 8.53 -33.39
N THR A 875 35.11 9.05 -32.28
CA THR A 875 36.48 9.54 -32.19
C THR A 875 37.36 8.51 -31.50
N PHE A 876 38.42 8.07 -32.18
CA PHE A 876 39.42 7.15 -31.65
C PHE A 876 40.56 7.89 -30.95
N ILE A 877 41.20 7.23 -29.98
CA ILE A 877 42.26 7.82 -29.14
C ILE A 877 43.45 8.34 -29.99
N HIS A 878 43.65 7.77 -31.18
CA HIS A 878 44.73 8.17 -32.11
C HIS A 878 44.34 9.31 -33.06
N GLY A 879 43.20 9.97 -32.86
CA GLY A 879 42.80 11.18 -33.58
C GLY A 879 41.91 10.95 -34.81
N ASP A 880 41.72 9.70 -35.22
CA ASP A 880 40.82 9.34 -36.31
C ASP A 880 39.35 9.47 -35.89
N SER A 881 38.51 10.03 -36.76
CA SER A 881 37.05 10.06 -36.58
C SER A 881 36.39 9.27 -37.70
N LEU A 882 35.60 8.26 -37.35
CA LEU A 882 34.85 7.44 -38.30
C LEU A 882 33.35 7.55 -38.07
N GLU A 883 32.59 7.29 -39.12
CA GLU A 883 31.14 7.30 -39.10
C GLU A 883 30.59 5.89 -39.16
N TYR A 884 29.58 5.63 -38.33
CA TYR A 884 28.96 4.31 -38.16
C TYR A 884 27.47 4.40 -38.41
N GLN A 885 26.93 3.42 -39.14
CA GLN A 885 25.50 3.15 -39.14
C GLN A 885 25.11 2.27 -37.94
N VAL A 886 23.81 2.10 -37.71
CA VAL A 886 23.29 1.54 -36.46
C VAL A 886 23.75 0.11 -36.19
N GLU A 887 23.78 -0.76 -37.20
CA GLU A 887 24.24 -2.14 -37.07
C GLU A 887 25.75 -2.19 -36.75
N GLU A 888 26.55 -1.37 -37.44
CA GLU A 888 28.00 -1.31 -37.26
C GLU A 888 28.37 -0.79 -35.86
N LEU A 889 27.64 0.21 -35.39
CA LEU A 889 27.79 0.75 -34.04
C LEU A 889 27.42 -0.28 -32.97
N ALA A 890 26.31 -1.00 -33.15
CA ALA A 890 25.90 -2.05 -32.22
C ALA A 890 26.97 -3.14 -32.08
N HIS A 891 27.58 -3.55 -33.20
CA HIS A 891 28.70 -4.48 -33.18
C HIS A 891 29.97 -3.91 -32.53
N ALA A 892 30.30 -2.64 -32.77
CA ALA A 892 31.47 -1.99 -32.18
C ALA A 892 31.34 -1.83 -30.65
N VAL A 893 30.13 -1.51 -30.16
CA VAL A 893 29.80 -1.45 -28.73
C VAL A 893 29.84 -2.85 -28.10
N ARG A 894 29.28 -3.87 -28.76
CA ARG A 894 29.34 -5.25 -28.26
C ARG A 894 30.79 -5.76 -28.16
N ARG A 895 31.65 -5.42 -29.12
CA ARG A 895 33.08 -5.75 -29.06
C ARG A 895 33.78 -5.07 -27.88
N ALA A 896 33.51 -3.78 -27.65
CA ALA A 896 34.04 -3.05 -26.49
C ALA A 896 33.64 -3.73 -25.18
N TYR A 897 32.37 -4.15 -25.06
CA TYR A 897 31.89 -4.90 -23.91
C TYR A 897 32.59 -6.26 -23.76
N ALA A 898 32.70 -7.04 -24.84
CA ALA A 898 33.35 -8.34 -24.81
C ALA A 898 34.83 -8.28 -24.40
N LEU A 899 35.50 -7.16 -24.68
CA LEU A 899 36.90 -6.90 -24.33
C LEU A 899 37.08 -6.20 -22.97
N GLY A 900 35.99 -5.93 -22.24
CA GLY A 900 36.03 -5.37 -20.88
C GLY A 900 36.41 -3.88 -20.81
N THR A 901 36.31 -3.14 -21.92
CA THR A 901 36.52 -1.70 -21.93
C THR A 901 35.23 -1.01 -21.47
N GLN A 902 35.10 -0.75 -20.17
CA GLN A 902 34.02 0.06 -19.57
C GLN A 902 34.55 1.34 -18.93
#